data_AF-A0A7C3BNJ7-F1
#
_entry.id   AF-A0A7C3BNJ7-F1
#
_cell.length_a   1.000
_cell.length_b   1.000
_cell.length_c   1.000
_cell.angle_alpha   90.00
_cell.angle_beta   90.00
_cell.angle_gamma   90.00
#
_symmetry.space_group_name_H-M   'P 1'
#
loop_
_entity.id
_entity.type
_entity.pdbx_description
1 polymer ?
#
loop_
_entity_poly.entity_id
_entity_poly.type
_entity_poly.pdbx_seq_one_letter_code
_entity_poly.pdbx_strand_id
1 'polypeptide(L)'
;MTFRMRWPTEFDYITQAFGKRPEYYGQYGLPGHEGIDFRAPTGSKIFAVADGFVSDVRLDGNSKPYGNQVRVQHESGYQTIYAHLLEASVSKGQAVKAGQLVGIADNSGNSAGAHLHLTLKKNGATARGETNYPYDIIDPTPYLKPFAGGEEVAPEPPAEPFMEVQVHSPEAGHLNVRAAPYVSSSRIAQVADGAILGALEEADIAYRKVGQVGQWLWVRLPDGKDGYVAAWYLRLPVGAMLSVVVASPQVPLKLRSGPGVEHDQLAQMPDGMILKALEPEAAVRRKLGIEGEWLRVQTPAGKVGYTAAWYLQERRAAVPAPPPPPEPAPMLFVVVVDSPETPLKLRSGPGIEHEQIGQFTDGTVLKSLEAEAVARQKLGQQGAWLQVRAPNGLEGYTAAWYLDVKHSLPAEPEPSVAPTDYVVVESPDYGLRLRSGAGTDHGQVGWVSHGTVLKSLEPPQVTGRKVGEQDKWLKVRTPARLEGYVAAWFLRAPAAKDERVPATQAELPFSISPHIFGMHAAQLSDDHKTRDPIRALFQAKGKKGWTFFTELVARRPQDVQLNQDWRNRLWDWAEQGYGVIVRLNHGYHPSGTLPESQYYDEFAAACARWVELYLKRTDLSPHTYTWTIQIANEQNNPSEHPGGYQNPKEHITPELYAEAFNKIYARIKQVLPNAAVCPGAIDPYNSVPMKLLGHQRWRPLDYFQKMLAGINELDGLILHAYTHGPSLAAITHLQTFGDAMLKEHYFDFQTYRQFMERIPAKWKDLPVYITESNHVCRADNAPLCNNPASQGWTNDNIGWVRKAYEEINNWNQTPYTQQIRALLLYRWMGDQWRIRDKAGIQEDFKQAMHHDYRWRTAPQMQAVAFSAPGMETFEPEEERSGTLSDNLQQIWGLGAKSEALLKASGVNFFKQLGAMSPAEIKGLLAESGFHVPYVATWPEQARLAAAGDQEGLRQLQQERFRVK
;
A
#
# COMPACT_ATOMS: atom_id res chain seq x y z
N MET A 1 -42.52 5.55 5.43
CA MET A 1 -41.77 5.95 6.65
C MET A 1 -42.09 7.41 6.95
N THR A 2 -42.25 7.79 8.22
CA THR A 2 -42.52 9.18 8.62
C THR A 2 -41.25 10.02 8.53
N PHE A 3 -41.27 11.18 7.88
CA PHE A 3 -40.11 12.09 7.79
C PHE A 3 -39.65 12.51 9.21
N ARG A 4 -38.33 12.49 9.46
CA ARG A 4 -37.71 12.81 10.75
C ARG A 4 -36.44 13.62 10.52
N MET A 5 -36.15 14.55 11.43
CA MET A 5 -35.00 15.44 11.38
C MET A 5 -34.11 15.24 12.61
N ARG A 6 -32.79 15.18 12.39
CA ARG A 6 -31.76 15.26 13.43
C ARG A 6 -31.54 16.71 13.86
N TRP A 7 -30.90 16.86 15.02
CA TRP A 7 -30.46 18.17 15.49
C TRP A 7 -29.32 18.71 14.61
N PRO A 8 -29.37 19.97 14.13
CA PRO A 8 -28.46 20.47 13.09
C PRO A 8 -27.13 21.05 13.58
N THR A 9 -26.95 21.22 14.89
CA THR A 9 -25.74 21.86 15.48
C THR A 9 -25.25 21.07 16.71
N GLU A 10 -24.11 21.43 17.27
CA GLU A 10 -23.66 20.86 18.55
C GLU A 10 -24.31 21.51 19.79
N PHE A 11 -25.11 22.56 19.60
CA PHE A 11 -25.74 23.32 20.68
C PHE A 11 -27.23 22.97 20.79
N ASP A 12 -27.65 22.49 21.95
CA ASP A 12 -28.99 22.00 22.26
C ASP A 12 -30.01 23.09 22.61
N TYR A 13 -29.87 24.29 22.02
CA TYR A 13 -30.68 25.46 22.38
C TYR A 13 -31.33 26.14 21.18
N ILE A 14 -32.67 26.23 21.20
CA ILE A 14 -33.47 27.02 20.26
C ILE A 14 -33.56 28.45 20.78
N THR A 15 -33.02 29.41 20.02
CA THR A 15 -33.06 30.83 20.35
C THR A 15 -34.39 31.47 19.96
N GLN A 16 -35.04 30.99 18.90
CA GLN A 16 -36.37 31.44 18.48
C GLN A 16 -37.16 30.31 17.80
N ALA A 17 -38.35 30.03 18.32
CA ALA A 17 -39.23 28.99 17.76
C ALA A 17 -40.00 29.48 16.52
N PHE A 18 -40.54 28.53 15.76
CA PHE A 18 -41.44 28.78 14.63
C PHE A 18 -42.68 29.59 15.07
N GLY A 19 -43.12 30.52 14.23
CA GLY A 19 -44.29 31.37 14.45
C GLY A 19 -44.19 32.44 15.54
N LYS A 20 -43.00 32.67 16.10
CA LYS A 20 -42.79 33.76 17.06
C LYS A 20 -42.77 35.13 16.37
N ARG A 21 -43.10 36.17 17.14
CA ARG A 21 -43.11 37.61 16.75
C ARG A 21 -43.92 37.94 15.49
N PRO A 22 -45.20 37.51 15.37
CA PRO A 22 -46.05 37.83 14.22
C PRO A 22 -46.10 39.33 13.89
N GLU A 23 -46.06 40.19 14.91
CA GLU A 23 -46.02 41.64 14.76
C GLU A 23 -44.76 42.16 14.05
N TYR A 24 -43.62 41.49 14.22
CA TYR A 24 -42.37 41.84 13.55
C TYR A 24 -42.31 41.27 12.13
N TYR A 25 -42.69 40.00 11.96
CA TYR A 25 -42.60 39.32 10.66
C TYR A 25 -43.73 39.71 9.68
N GLY A 26 -44.82 40.30 10.17
CA GLY A 26 -45.91 40.82 9.35
C GLY A 26 -45.45 41.84 8.32
N GLN A 27 -44.40 42.62 8.60
CA GLN A 27 -43.81 43.57 7.64
C GLN A 27 -43.21 42.89 6.40
N TYR A 28 -42.89 41.60 6.49
CA TYR A 28 -42.37 40.77 5.39
C TYR A 28 -43.47 39.89 4.76
N GLY A 29 -44.73 40.09 5.14
CA GLY A 29 -45.87 39.30 4.65
C GLY A 29 -45.91 37.89 5.23
N LEU A 30 -45.30 37.65 6.40
CA LEU A 30 -45.26 36.36 7.06
C LEU A 30 -46.16 36.34 8.32
N PRO A 31 -46.87 35.24 8.61
CA PRO A 31 -47.67 35.10 9.84
C PRO A 31 -46.87 35.06 11.15
N GLY A 32 -45.53 35.04 11.08
CA GLY A 32 -44.61 34.84 12.20
C GLY A 32 -43.26 34.36 11.66
N HIS A 33 -42.35 33.97 12.56
CA HIS A 33 -41.05 33.42 12.19
C HIS A 33 -41.19 32.12 11.37
N GLU A 34 -40.61 32.09 10.17
CA GLU A 34 -40.79 31.05 9.17
C GLU A 34 -39.82 29.86 9.28
N GLY A 35 -39.12 29.74 10.41
CA GLY A 35 -38.18 28.66 10.69
C GLY A 35 -37.93 28.47 12.19
N ILE A 36 -36.86 27.77 12.52
CA ILE A 36 -36.35 27.64 13.89
C ILE A 36 -34.92 28.16 13.91
N ASP A 37 -34.65 29.05 14.87
CA ASP A 37 -33.30 29.56 15.10
C ASP A 37 -32.63 28.75 16.21
N PHE A 38 -31.45 28.21 15.91
CA PHE A 38 -30.61 27.46 16.84
C PHE A 38 -29.40 28.29 17.24
N ARG A 39 -28.99 28.19 18.50
CA ARG A 39 -27.71 28.75 18.95
C ARG A 39 -26.58 28.12 18.12
N ALA A 40 -25.81 28.95 17.44
CA ALA A 40 -24.62 28.53 16.69
C ALA A 40 -23.69 29.74 16.53
N PRO A 41 -22.71 29.94 17.43
CA PRO A 41 -21.71 31.00 17.28
C PRO A 41 -20.97 30.92 15.94
N THR A 42 -20.46 32.03 15.43
CA THR A 42 -19.66 32.06 14.18
C THR A 42 -18.56 30.99 14.22
N GLY A 43 -18.44 30.22 13.15
CA GLY A 43 -17.49 29.11 13.05
C GLY A 43 -18.03 27.73 13.46
N SER A 44 -19.25 27.67 14.01
CA SER A 44 -19.87 26.39 14.40
C SER A 44 -20.21 25.53 13.19
N LYS A 45 -20.07 24.21 13.32
CA LYS A 45 -20.44 23.24 12.27
C LYS A 45 -21.97 23.10 12.18
N ILE A 46 -22.50 23.13 10.96
CA ILE A 46 -23.92 22.91 10.65
C ILE A 46 -24.07 21.61 9.88
N PHE A 47 -24.96 20.74 10.36
CA PHE A 47 -25.16 19.39 9.83
C PHE A 47 -26.53 19.22 9.15
N ALA A 48 -26.58 18.39 8.11
CA ALA A 48 -27.82 18.02 7.45
C ALA A 48 -28.77 17.31 8.42
N VAL A 49 -30.01 17.78 8.52
CA VAL A 49 -31.00 17.19 9.44
C VAL A 49 -31.59 15.88 8.91
N ALA A 50 -31.55 15.64 7.60
CA ALA A 50 -32.09 14.45 6.95
C ALA A 50 -31.34 14.16 5.63
N ASP A 51 -31.41 12.90 5.19
CA ASP A 51 -30.88 12.47 3.89
C ASP A 51 -31.56 13.24 2.75
N GLY A 52 -30.80 13.68 1.75
CA GLY A 52 -31.34 14.40 0.61
C GLY A 52 -30.27 14.81 -0.39
N PHE A 53 -30.63 15.66 -1.34
CA PHE A 53 -29.68 16.27 -2.28
C PHE A 53 -29.72 17.79 -2.16
N VAL A 54 -28.57 18.43 -2.32
CA VAL A 54 -28.45 19.89 -2.26
C VAL A 54 -29.11 20.48 -3.51
N SER A 55 -30.32 21.01 -3.35
CA SER A 55 -31.09 21.60 -4.44
C SER A 55 -30.58 22.98 -4.86
N ASP A 56 -29.91 23.69 -3.94
CA ASP A 56 -29.30 24.98 -4.21
C ASP A 56 -28.25 25.34 -3.16
N VAL A 57 -27.24 26.11 -3.57
CA VAL A 57 -26.30 26.80 -2.67
C VAL A 57 -26.26 28.25 -3.13
N ARG A 58 -26.54 29.19 -2.23
CA ARG A 58 -26.51 30.62 -2.54
C ARG A 58 -25.61 31.33 -1.54
N LEU A 59 -24.56 31.95 -2.04
CA LEU A 59 -23.59 32.71 -1.23
C LEU A 59 -23.86 34.21 -1.41
N ASP A 60 -25.07 34.62 -1.01
CA ASP A 60 -25.60 35.96 -1.28
C ASP A 60 -25.04 37.03 -0.32
N GLY A 61 -24.19 36.66 0.64
CA GLY A 61 -23.66 37.56 1.67
C GLY A 61 -24.79 38.24 2.43
N ASN A 62 -24.80 39.58 2.44
CA ASN A 62 -25.88 40.37 3.08
C ASN A 62 -26.92 40.90 2.07
N SER A 63 -26.88 40.46 0.80
CA SER A 63 -27.75 40.98 -0.26
C SER A 63 -29.17 40.40 -0.26
N LYS A 64 -29.41 39.32 0.49
CA LYS A 64 -30.71 38.64 0.63
C LYS A 64 -31.00 38.32 2.10
N PRO A 65 -32.28 38.21 2.51
CA PRO A 65 -32.64 37.98 3.92
C PRO A 65 -32.00 36.72 4.54
N TYR A 66 -31.93 35.60 3.80
CA TYR A 66 -31.29 34.37 4.29
C TYR A 66 -29.75 34.40 4.28
N GLY A 67 -29.15 35.43 3.68
CA GLY A 67 -27.72 35.51 3.43
C GLY A 67 -27.15 34.29 2.71
N ASN A 68 -26.02 33.78 3.18
CA ASN A 68 -25.47 32.54 2.65
C ASN A 68 -26.31 31.35 3.13
N GLN A 69 -26.70 30.49 2.20
CA GLN A 69 -27.63 29.40 2.47
C GLN A 69 -27.37 28.15 1.64
N VAL A 70 -27.71 27.01 2.23
CA VAL A 70 -27.77 25.69 1.59
C VAL A 70 -29.20 25.20 1.62
N ARG A 71 -29.68 24.64 0.50
CA ARG A 71 -31.03 24.05 0.40
C ARG A 71 -30.90 22.57 0.10
N VAL A 72 -31.57 21.73 0.86
CA VAL A 72 -31.54 20.28 0.69
C VAL A 72 -32.96 19.79 0.40
N GLN A 73 -33.15 19.15 -0.74
CA GLN A 73 -34.37 18.47 -1.11
C GLN A 73 -34.32 17.03 -0.60
N HIS A 74 -35.36 16.62 0.10
CA HIS A 74 -35.53 15.29 0.65
C HIS A 74 -36.59 14.52 -0.13
N GLU A 75 -36.67 13.21 0.13
CA GLU A 75 -37.75 12.36 -0.37
C GLU A 75 -39.14 12.88 0.05
N SER A 76 -40.18 12.37 -0.60
CA SER A 76 -41.58 12.64 -0.25
C SER A 76 -41.97 14.14 -0.27
N GLY A 77 -41.24 14.95 -1.04
CA GLY A 77 -41.56 16.36 -1.27
C GLY A 77 -41.14 17.34 -0.17
N TYR A 78 -40.29 16.92 0.79
CA TYR A 78 -39.78 17.79 1.84
C TYR A 78 -38.51 18.55 1.41
N GLN A 79 -38.30 19.77 1.90
CA GLN A 79 -37.07 20.55 1.65
C GLN A 79 -36.65 21.32 2.91
N THR A 80 -35.36 21.32 3.21
CA THR A 80 -34.77 22.13 4.28
C THR A 80 -33.91 23.26 3.73
N ILE A 81 -33.86 24.38 4.45
CA ILE A 81 -33.02 25.54 4.14
C ILE A 81 -32.19 25.86 5.38
N TYR A 82 -30.87 25.90 5.23
CA TYR A 82 -29.89 26.29 6.25
C TYR A 82 -29.38 27.68 5.88
N ALA A 83 -29.61 28.69 6.71
CA ALA A 83 -29.33 30.10 6.41
C ALA A 83 -28.39 30.75 7.43
N HIS A 84 -27.94 31.98 7.12
CA HIS A 84 -26.98 32.77 7.91
C HIS A 84 -25.58 32.15 8.01
N LEU A 85 -25.13 31.46 6.96
CA LEU A 85 -23.85 30.74 6.97
C LEU A 85 -22.64 31.66 6.71
N LEU A 86 -21.45 31.26 7.17
CA LEU A 86 -20.16 31.81 6.73
C LEU A 86 -19.84 31.31 5.33
N GLU A 87 -19.88 29.99 5.18
CA GLU A 87 -19.56 29.25 3.96
C GLU A 87 -20.40 27.97 3.86
N ALA A 88 -20.56 27.47 2.63
CA ALA A 88 -21.16 26.18 2.37
C ALA A 88 -20.06 25.11 2.26
N SER A 89 -20.24 23.98 2.95
CA SER A 89 -19.34 22.82 2.88
C SER A 89 -19.79 21.79 1.83
N VAL A 90 -20.83 22.12 1.08
CA VAL A 90 -21.45 21.28 0.04
C VAL A 90 -21.72 22.08 -1.23
N SER A 91 -21.87 21.39 -2.35
CA SER A 91 -22.18 21.98 -3.67
C SER A 91 -23.57 21.60 -4.16
N LYS A 92 -24.17 22.43 -5.02
CA LYS A 92 -25.46 22.11 -5.67
C LYS A 92 -25.37 20.78 -6.43
N GLY A 93 -26.37 19.92 -6.22
CA GLY A 93 -26.44 18.56 -6.76
C GLY A 93 -25.76 17.49 -5.90
N GLN A 94 -25.04 17.85 -4.84
CA GLN A 94 -24.41 16.88 -3.94
C GLN A 94 -25.47 16.14 -3.10
N ALA A 95 -25.38 14.81 -3.05
CA ALA A 95 -26.14 14.02 -2.08
C ALA A 95 -25.56 14.22 -0.67
N VAL A 96 -26.43 14.34 0.33
CA VAL A 96 -26.06 14.51 1.74
C VAL A 96 -26.79 13.49 2.61
N LYS A 97 -26.09 12.96 3.62
CA LYS A 97 -26.66 12.10 4.66
C LYS A 97 -26.99 12.91 5.92
N ALA A 98 -28.00 12.48 6.67
CA ALA A 98 -28.32 13.08 7.96
C ALA A 98 -27.10 13.02 8.90
N GLY A 99 -26.63 14.16 9.39
CA GLY A 99 -25.40 14.29 10.18
C GLY A 99 -24.15 14.71 9.39
N GLN A 100 -24.25 14.86 8.06
CA GLN A 100 -23.15 15.36 7.24
C GLN A 100 -23.00 16.88 7.37
N LEU A 101 -21.76 17.39 7.43
CA LEU A 101 -21.48 18.82 7.43
C LEU A 101 -21.99 19.48 6.13
N VAL A 102 -22.84 20.50 6.26
CA VAL A 102 -23.40 21.26 5.13
C VAL A 102 -22.91 22.70 5.08
N GLY A 103 -22.43 23.26 6.18
CA GLY A 103 -21.87 24.60 6.22
C GLY A 103 -21.35 24.99 7.58
N ILE A 104 -20.84 26.22 7.65
CA ILE A 104 -20.32 26.85 8.86
C ILE A 104 -21.24 28.00 9.24
N ALA A 105 -21.62 28.12 10.50
CA ALA A 105 -22.52 29.15 11.02
C ALA A 105 -21.86 30.55 11.01
N ASP A 106 -22.65 31.60 10.78
CA ASP A 106 -22.23 33.00 10.94
C ASP A 106 -23.44 33.92 11.17
N ASN A 107 -23.33 35.18 10.73
CA ASN A 107 -24.32 36.25 10.86
C ASN A 107 -24.60 36.93 9.50
N SER A 108 -24.61 36.17 8.41
CA SER A 108 -24.89 36.72 7.07
C SER A 108 -26.39 36.93 6.83
N GLY A 109 -26.77 37.91 6.00
CA GLY A 109 -28.17 38.22 5.71
C GLY A 109 -28.83 39.09 6.78
N ASN A 110 -30.14 38.93 6.96
CA ASN A 110 -30.92 39.69 7.94
C ASN A 110 -30.89 39.00 9.30
N SER A 111 -29.77 39.12 10.00
CA SER A 111 -29.54 38.50 11.31
C SER A 111 -28.92 39.49 12.31
N ALA A 112 -29.40 39.45 13.55
CA ALA A 112 -28.96 40.36 14.63
C ALA A 112 -27.77 39.80 15.44
N GLY A 113 -27.39 38.53 15.24
CA GLY A 113 -26.27 37.86 15.88
C GLY A 113 -26.10 36.44 15.36
N ALA A 114 -24.91 35.85 15.53
CA ALA A 114 -24.59 34.55 14.93
C ALA A 114 -25.48 33.41 15.44
N HIS A 115 -26.15 32.73 14.52
CA HIS A 115 -27.05 31.60 14.77
C HIS A 115 -27.31 30.80 13.47
N LEU A 116 -27.94 29.64 13.59
CA LEU A 116 -28.48 28.91 12.43
C LEU A 116 -29.97 29.15 12.32
N HIS A 117 -30.44 29.61 11.16
CA HIS A 117 -31.86 29.56 10.81
C HIS A 117 -32.18 28.33 9.94
N LEU A 118 -33.14 27.51 10.37
CA LEU A 118 -33.59 26.31 9.66
C LEU A 118 -35.08 26.41 9.26
N THR A 119 -35.36 26.43 7.96
CA THR A 119 -36.74 26.35 7.41
C THR A 119 -37.05 24.94 6.92
N LEU A 120 -38.28 24.46 7.13
CA LEU A 120 -38.81 23.23 6.53
C LEU A 120 -39.97 23.54 5.58
N LYS A 121 -39.98 22.91 4.42
CA LYS A 121 -41.04 23.01 3.41
C LYS A 121 -41.59 21.64 3.06
N LYS A 122 -42.88 21.56 2.68
CA LYS A 122 -43.52 20.34 2.18
C LYS A 122 -44.37 20.65 0.95
N ASN A 123 -43.95 20.19 -0.22
CA ASN A 123 -44.56 20.52 -1.50
C ASN A 123 -46.11 20.46 -1.48
N GLY A 124 -46.76 21.56 -1.87
CA GLY A 124 -48.21 21.74 -1.91
C GLY A 124 -48.91 21.89 -0.56
N ALA A 125 -48.18 22.06 0.55
CA ALA A 125 -48.75 22.26 1.88
C ALA A 125 -49.65 23.51 1.95
N THR A 126 -49.26 24.61 1.31
CA THR A 126 -50.09 25.83 1.31
C THR A 126 -51.38 25.59 0.52
N ALA A 127 -51.29 24.95 -0.64
CA ALA A 127 -52.46 24.64 -1.47
C ALA A 127 -53.44 23.66 -0.78
N ARG A 128 -52.94 22.74 0.04
CA ARG A 128 -53.75 21.80 0.82
C ARG A 128 -54.28 22.39 2.14
N GLY A 129 -53.93 23.65 2.47
CA GLY A 129 -54.30 24.26 3.74
C GLY A 129 -53.61 23.65 4.97
N GLU A 130 -52.49 22.93 4.78
CA GLU A 130 -51.71 22.32 5.86
C GLU A 130 -50.88 23.36 6.63
N THR A 131 -50.75 24.58 6.09
CA THR A 131 -50.01 25.70 6.68
C THR A 131 -50.63 27.03 6.23
N ASN A 132 -50.57 28.04 7.09
CA ASN A 132 -50.91 29.42 6.75
C ASN A 132 -49.70 30.24 6.28
N TYR A 133 -48.51 29.64 6.23
CA TYR A 133 -47.30 30.27 5.70
C TYR A 133 -47.26 30.17 4.17
N PRO A 134 -46.69 31.19 3.49
CA PRO A 134 -46.50 31.14 2.05
C PRO A 134 -45.42 30.11 1.66
N TYR A 135 -45.41 29.76 0.38
CA TYR A 135 -44.40 28.91 -0.24
C TYR A 135 -44.26 27.51 0.35
N ASP A 136 -45.31 26.89 0.88
CA ASP A 136 -45.28 25.53 1.44
C ASP A 136 -44.42 25.35 2.71
N ILE A 137 -44.13 26.44 3.44
CA ILE A 137 -43.38 26.39 4.70
C ILE A 137 -44.24 25.77 5.81
N ILE A 138 -43.69 24.82 6.57
CA ILE A 138 -44.37 24.13 7.67
C ILE A 138 -43.53 24.18 8.94
N ASP A 139 -44.16 24.01 10.11
CA ASP A 139 -43.47 23.95 11.40
C ASP A 139 -42.47 22.77 11.45
N PRO A 140 -41.15 23.01 11.60
CA PRO A 140 -40.16 21.94 11.69
C PRO A 140 -40.21 21.18 13.03
N THR A 141 -40.80 21.75 14.08
CA THR A 141 -40.73 21.24 15.46
C THR A 141 -41.20 19.79 15.62
N PRO A 142 -42.33 19.34 15.04
CA PRO A 142 -42.81 17.96 15.18
C PRO A 142 -41.89 16.90 14.55
N TYR A 143 -40.98 17.33 13.68
CA TYR A 143 -40.08 16.45 12.93
C TYR A 143 -38.72 16.30 13.61
N LEU A 144 -38.34 17.21 14.52
CA LEU A 144 -37.06 17.18 15.23
C LEU A 144 -37.02 16.10 16.33
N LYS A 145 -35.94 15.31 16.36
CA LYS A 145 -35.63 14.42 17.49
C LYS A 145 -34.82 15.16 18.59
N PRO A 146 -34.95 14.79 19.87
CA PRO A 146 -34.08 15.27 20.94
C PRO A 146 -32.59 14.96 20.67
N PHE A 147 -31.69 15.85 21.11
CA PHE A 147 -30.25 15.82 20.82
C PHE A 147 -29.56 14.55 21.34
N ALA A 148 -28.83 13.87 20.45
CA ALA A 148 -27.80 12.89 20.77
C ALA A 148 -26.59 13.26 19.89
N GLY A 149 -25.45 13.60 20.50
CA GLY A 149 -24.28 14.18 19.82
C GLY A 149 -23.96 13.51 18.49
N GLY A 150 -23.82 14.32 17.42
CA GLY A 150 -23.66 13.82 16.07
C GLY A 150 -22.22 13.47 15.74
N GLU A 151 -21.97 12.22 15.37
CA GLU A 151 -20.80 11.83 14.58
C GLU A 151 -20.96 12.29 13.13
N GLU A 152 -19.86 12.78 12.54
CA GLU A 152 -19.78 13.18 11.13
C GLU A 152 -19.93 11.94 10.23
N VAL A 153 -21.02 11.86 9.46
CA VAL A 153 -21.26 10.75 8.52
C VAL A 153 -20.87 11.20 7.10
N ALA A 154 -19.83 10.60 6.53
CA ALA A 154 -19.46 10.78 5.13
C ALA A 154 -20.50 10.10 4.21
N PRO A 155 -20.82 10.64 3.02
CA PRO A 155 -21.77 10.02 2.12
C PRO A 155 -21.20 8.72 1.54
N GLU A 156 -21.93 7.61 1.71
CA GLU A 156 -21.62 6.37 1.00
C GLU A 156 -22.05 6.51 -0.48
N PRO A 157 -21.14 6.20 -1.43
CA PRO A 157 -21.43 6.24 -2.85
C PRO A 157 -22.41 5.12 -3.23
N PRO A 158 -23.24 5.29 -4.28
CA PRO A 158 -24.13 4.23 -4.74
C PRO A 158 -23.32 2.98 -5.12
N ALA A 159 -23.91 1.79 -4.89
CA ALA A 159 -23.25 0.52 -5.17
C ALA A 159 -22.86 0.39 -6.64
N GLU A 160 -23.67 0.94 -7.54
CA GLU A 160 -23.42 0.97 -8.99
C GLU A 160 -23.51 2.42 -9.52
N PRO A 161 -22.71 2.80 -10.53
CA PRO A 161 -22.85 4.07 -11.22
C PRO A 161 -24.18 4.20 -11.98
N PHE A 162 -24.73 5.41 -12.03
CA PHE A 162 -26.00 5.68 -12.73
C PHE A 162 -25.85 5.82 -14.25
N MET A 163 -24.68 6.22 -14.74
CA MET A 163 -24.36 6.29 -16.17
C MET A 163 -22.85 6.29 -16.40
N GLU A 164 -22.42 6.02 -17.63
CA GLU A 164 -21.02 6.14 -18.02
C GLU A 164 -20.72 7.51 -18.66
N VAL A 165 -19.53 8.03 -18.38
CA VAL A 165 -18.97 9.25 -18.97
C VAL A 165 -17.55 8.99 -19.48
N GLN A 166 -17.17 9.63 -20.58
CA GLN A 166 -15.85 9.47 -21.18
C GLN A 166 -14.99 10.71 -20.96
N VAL A 167 -13.75 10.52 -20.54
CA VAL A 167 -12.75 11.59 -20.45
C VAL A 167 -12.40 12.09 -21.86
N HIS A 168 -12.40 13.41 -22.02
CA HIS A 168 -11.99 14.11 -23.23
C HIS A 168 -11.03 15.26 -22.85
N SER A 169 -9.74 14.95 -22.79
CA SER A 169 -8.64 15.88 -22.55
C SER A 169 -7.46 15.58 -23.51
N PRO A 170 -7.65 15.77 -24.82
CA PRO A 170 -6.68 15.33 -25.84
C PRO A 170 -5.35 16.09 -25.77
N GLU A 171 -5.35 17.34 -25.29
CA GLU A 171 -4.13 18.16 -25.19
C GLU A 171 -3.22 17.74 -24.02
N ALA A 172 -3.82 17.40 -22.88
CA ALA A 172 -3.06 16.95 -21.70
C ALA A 172 -2.82 15.43 -21.69
N GLY A 173 -3.59 14.67 -22.46
CA GLY A 173 -3.59 13.21 -22.48
C GLY A 173 -4.16 12.56 -21.20
N HIS A 174 -4.66 13.36 -20.26
CA HIS A 174 -5.17 12.89 -18.98
C HIS A 174 -6.08 13.92 -18.29
N LEU A 175 -6.89 13.46 -17.33
CA LEU A 175 -7.70 14.26 -16.43
C LEU A 175 -7.40 13.93 -14.97
N ASN A 176 -7.23 14.96 -14.13
CA ASN A 176 -7.01 14.79 -12.69
C ASN A 176 -8.32 14.51 -11.97
N VAL A 177 -8.33 13.48 -11.12
CA VAL A 177 -9.42 13.16 -10.19
C VAL A 177 -9.08 13.73 -8.81
N ARG A 178 -10.01 14.42 -8.19
CA ARG A 178 -9.84 15.20 -6.96
C ARG A 178 -10.67 14.63 -5.81
N ALA A 179 -10.21 14.84 -4.58
CA ALA A 179 -10.96 14.47 -3.38
C ALA A 179 -12.24 15.31 -3.19
N ALA A 180 -12.29 16.52 -3.74
CA ALA A 180 -13.41 17.44 -3.65
C ALA A 180 -13.58 18.23 -4.97
N PRO A 181 -14.79 18.77 -5.27
CA PRO A 181 -15.13 19.39 -6.56
C PRO A 181 -14.56 20.80 -6.76
N TYR A 182 -13.24 20.97 -6.65
CA TYR A 182 -12.51 22.20 -6.94
C TYR A 182 -11.02 21.94 -7.23
N VAL A 183 -10.39 22.82 -8.01
CA VAL A 183 -9.04 22.57 -8.58
C VAL A 183 -7.91 22.52 -7.55
N SER A 184 -8.05 23.19 -6.41
CA SER A 184 -7.06 23.19 -5.32
C SER A 184 -7.17 21.96 -4.40
N SER A 185 -8.20 21.13 -4.56
CA SER A 185 -8.36 19.90 -3.78
C SER A 185 -7.25 18.90 -4.09
N SER A 186 -6.91 18.07 -3.11
CA SER A 186 -5.96 16.97 -3.26
C SER A 186 -6.29 16.11 -4.48
N ARG A 187 -5.30 15.89 -5.35
CA ARG A 187 -5.43 14.94 -6.46
C ARG A 187 -5.34 13.52 -5.90
N ILE A 188 -6.35 12.70 -6.15
CA ILE A 188 -6.44 11.32 -5.67
C ILE A 188 -6.15 10.29 -6.76
N ALA A 189 -6.34 10.67 -8.03
CA ALA A 189 -5.96 9.86 -9.19
C ALA A 189 -5.79 10.73 -10.45
N GLN A 190 -5.35 10.09 -11.52
CA GLN A 190 -5.23 10.67 -12.84
C GLN A 190 -5.68 9.61 -13.85
N VAL A 191 -6.63 9.96 -14.72
CA VAL A 191 -7.23 9.05 -15.70
C VAL A 191 -6.83 9.50 -17.10
N ALA A 192 -6.53 8.56 -18.00
CA ALA A 192 -6.10 8.87 -19.36
C ALA A 192 -7.25 9.50 -20.19
N ASP A 193 -6.89 10.27 -21.23
CA ASP A 193 -7.86 10.66 -22.25
C ASP A 193 -8.55 9.41 -22.84
N GLY A 194 -9.87 9.51 -23.07
CA GLY A 194 -10.70 8.41 -23.55
C GLY A 194 -11.17 7.39 -22.50
N ALA A 195 -10.70 7.47 -21.24
CA ALA A 195 -11.14 6.58 -20.17
C ALA A 195 -12.65 6.70 -19.88
N ILE A 196 -13.30 5.57 -19.58
CA ILE A 196 -14.71 5.51 -19.16
C ILE A 196 -14.78 5.53 -17.64
N LEU A 197 -15.61 6.41 -17.09
CA LEU A 197 -15.85 6.56 -15.66
C LEU A 197 -17.35 6.38 -15.40
N GLY A 198 -17.71 5.82 -14.24
CA GLY A 198 -19.10 5.73 -13.81
C GLY A 198 -19.53 6.98 -13.07
N ALA A 199 -20.54 7.71 -13.54
CA ALA A 199 -21.12 8.82 -12.79
C ALA A 199 -21.91 8.31 -11.58
N LEU A 200 -21.55 8.80 -10.40
CA LEU A 200 -22.20 8.45 -9.12
C LEU A 200 -23.35 9.38 -8.76
N GLU A 201 -23.63 10.36 -9.62
CA GLU A 201 -24.80 11.21 -9.56
C GLU A 201 -25.88 10.67 -10.51
N GLU A 202 -27.16 10.85 -10.15
CA GLU A 202 -28.31 10.48 -10.99
C GLU A 202 -28.11 10.90 -12.45
N ALA A 203 -28.50 10.02 -13.39
CA ALA A 203 -28.15 10.15 -14.80
C ALA A 203 -28.57 11.51 -15.41
N ASP A 204 -29.74 12.03 -15.02
CA ASP A 204 -30.23 13.33 -15.51
C ASP A 204 -29.41 14.53 -14.99
N ILE A 205 -28.80 14.41 -13.81
CA ILE A 205 -27.92 15.42 -13.19
C ILE A 205 -26.55 15.35 -13.85
N ALA A 206 -25.98 14.15 -13.94
CA ALA A 206 -24.71 13.90 -14.60
C ALA A 206 -24.74 14.39 -16.06
N TYR A 207 -25.81 14.07 -16.80
CA TYR A 207 -26.01 14.51 -18.18
C TYR A 207 -25.96 16.03 -18.34
N ARG A 208 -26.56 16.80 -17.43
CA ARG A 208 -26.55 18.28 -17.48
C ARG A 208 -25.18 18.88 -17.15
N LYS A 209 -24.32 18.17 -16.43
CA LYS A 209 -22.98 18.62 -16.03
C LYS A 209 -21.91 18.32 -17.07
N VAL A 210 -22.02 17.20 -17.78
CA VAL A 210 -21.04 16.77 -18.80
C VAL A 210 -20.87 17.87 -19.87
N GLY A 211 -19.61 18.24 -20.11
CA GLY A 211 -19.22 19.31 -21.05
C GLY A 211 -19.39 20.74 -20.53
N GLN A 212 -19.94 20.96 -19.32
CA GLN A 212 -20.19 22.31 -18.79
C GLN A 212 -18.99 22.86 -18.01
N VAL A 213 -18.50 24.03 -18.43
CA VAL A 213 -17.40 24.75 -17.76
C VAL A 213 -17.79 25.11 -16.32
N GLY A 214 -16.89 24.83 -15.38
CA GLY A 214 -17.10 25.11 -13.95
C GLY A 214 -17.91 24.04 -13.19
N GLN A 215 -18.46 23.04 -13.86
CA GLN A 215 -19.17 21.93 -13.21
C GLN A 215 -18.22 20.78 -12.84
N TRP A 216 -18.52 20.10 -11.74
CA TRP A 216 -17.80 18.92 -11.27
C TRP A 216 -18.75 17.74 -11.17
N LEU A 217 -18.25 16.56 -11.53
CA LEU A 217 -19.01 15.32 -11.50
C LEU A 217 -18.35 14.33 -10.53
N TRP A 218 -19.14 13.76 -9.63
CA TRP A 218 -18.72 12.62 -8.81
C TRP A 218 -18.70 11.36 -9.65
N VAL A 219 -17.56 10.69 -9.69
CA VAL A 219 -17.30 9.56 -10.57
C VAL A 219 -16.62 8.42 -9.83
N ARG A 220 -16.91 7.20 -10.26
CA ARG A 220 -16.20 5.96 -9.95
C ARG A 220 -15.26 5.63 -11.09
N LEU A 221 -14.01 5.36 -10.74
CA LEU A 221 -12.97 4.94 -11.65
C LEU A 221 -13.13 3.43 -11.94
N PRO A 222 -12.53 2.93 -13.04
CA PRO A 222 -12.54 1.48 -13.34
C PRO A 222 -11.94 0.60 -12.24
N ASP A 223 -11.07 1.16 -11.39
CA ASP A 223 -10.47 0.48 -10.24
C ASP A 223 -11.35 0.56 -8.97
N GLY A 224 -12.58 1.05 -9.09
CA GLY A 224 -13.57 1.16 -8.02
C GLY A 224 -13.41 2.37 -7.10
N LYS A 225 -12.41 3.24 -7.33
CA LYS A 225 -12.23 4.45 -6.51
C LYS A 225 -13.19 5.55 -6.90
N ASP A 226 -13.67 6.30 -5.91
CA ASP A 226 -14.60 7.40 -6.12
C ASP A 226 -13.91 8.75 -5.95
N GLY A 227 -14.31 9.73 -6.76
CA GLY A 227 -13.66 11.02 -6.82
C GLY A 227 -14.36 12.04 -7.69
N TYR A 228 -13.90 13.28 -7.68
CA TYR A 228 -14.48 14.36 -8.49
C TYR A 228 -13.61 14.69 -9.69
N VAL A 229 -14.23 14.83 -10.85
CA VAL A 229 -13.57 15.28 -12.08
C VAL A 229 -14.24 16.54 -12.61
N ALA A 230 -13.46 17.37 -13.30
CA ALA A 230 -13.95 18.54 -14.00
C ALA A 230 -14.83 18.12 -15.19
N ALA A 231 -16.13 18.42 -15.12
CA ALA A 231 -17.11 17.89 -16.05
C ALA A 231 -16.98 18.44 -17.47
N TRP A 232 -16.30 19.58 -17.66
CA TRP A 232 -15.99 20.15 -18.98
C TRP A 232 -14.90 19.39 -19.75
N TYR A 233 -14.18 18.47 -19.10
CA TYR A 233 -13.30 17.50 -19.75
C TYR A 233 -13.96 16.13 -19.89
N LEU A 234 -15.29 16.08 -19.79
CA LEU A 234 -16.06 14.87 -20.03
C LEU A 234 -16.92 15.05 -21.29
N ARG A 235 -17.10 13.96 -22.00
CA ARG A 235 -18.12 13.80 -23.03
C ARG A 235 -18.92 12.54 -22.75
N LEU A 236 -20.10 12.43 -23.35
CA LEU A 236 -20.81 11.17 -23.34
C LEU A 236 -20.02 10.14 -24.17
N PRO A 237 -19.86 8.89 -23.69
CA PRO A 237 -19.16 7.86 -24.43
C PRO A 237 -19.82 7.68 -25.79
N VAL A 238 -19.01 7.62 -26.86
CA VAL A 238 -19.54 7.30 -28.18
C VAL A 238 -19.73 5.78 -28.24
N GLY A 239 -20.88 5.30 -27.76
CA GLY A 239 -21.25 3.88 -27.77
C GLY A 239 -22.75 3.65 -27.54
N ALA A 240 -23.40 2.96 -28.49
CA ALA A 240 -24.76 2.40 -28.48
C ALA A 240 -25.94 3.35 -28.15
N MET A 241 -26.40 4.09 -29.17
CA MET A 241 -27.78 4.60 -29.20
C MET A 241 -28.76 3.44 -29.40
N LEU A 242 -29.83 3.36 -28.59
CA LEU A 242 -30.86 2.32 -28.69
C LEU A 242 -31.60 2.39 -30.03
N SER A 243 -31.79 1.26 -30.71
CA SER A 243 -32.65 1.19 -31.91
C SER A 243 -34.08 0.85 -31.51
N VAL A 244 -35.04 1.65 -31.99
CA VAL A 244 -36.47 1.49 -31.73
C VAL A 244 -37.19 1.20 -33.03
N VAL A 245 -38.30 0.47 -32.98
CA VAL A 245 -39.12 0.16 -34.16
C VAL A 245 -40.46 0.86 -34.06
N VAL A 246 -40.91 1.44 -35.18
CA VAL A 246 -42.26 1.99 -35.28
C VAL A 246 -43.27 0.84 -35.21
N ALA A 247 -44.18 0.89 -34.24
CA ALA A 247 -45.25 -0.08 -34.02
C ALA A 247 -46.60 0.64 -34.12
N SER A 248 -46.95 1.06 -35.33
CA SER A 248 -48.16 1.79 -35.68
C SER A 248 -48.80 1.18 -36.94
N PRO A 249 -49.45 0.00 -36.81
CA PRO A 249 -49.84 -0.84 -37.94
C PRO A 249 -50.97 -0.29 -38.82
N GLN A 250 -51.66 0.77 -38.37
CA GLN A 250 -52.86 1.30 -39.04
C GLN A 250 -52.62 2.65 -39.73
N VAL A 251 -51.61 3.43 -39.32
CA VAL A 251 -51.29 4.75 -39.87
C VAL A 251 -49.78 5.02 -39.75
N PRO A 252 -49.08 5.53 -40.78
CA PRO A 252 -47.67 5.86 -40.68
C PRO A 252 -47.41 6.95 -39.63
N LEU A 253 -46.43 6.68 -38.77
CA LEU A 253 -46.04 7.55 -37.67
C LEU A 253 -45.34 8.81 -38.19
N LYS A 254 -45.62 9.97 -37.61
CA LYS A 254 -45.07 11.25 -38.07
C LYS A 254 -43.79 11.61 -37.32
N LEU A 255 -42.74 11.98 -38.05
CA LEU A 255 -41.55 12.63 -37.51
C LEU A 255 -41.75 14.14 -37.55
N ARG A 256 -41.51 14.84 -36.44
CA ARG A 256 -41.79 16.27 -36.29
C ARG A 256 -40.57 17.05 -35.82
N SER A 257 -40.60 18.37 -36.04
CA SER A 257 -39.52 19.27 -35.62
C SER A 257 -39.39 19.43 -34.10
N GLY A 258 -40.45 19.15 -33.33
CA GLY A 258 -40.48 19.22 -31.88
C GLY A 258 -41.43 18.19 -31.24
N PRO A 259 -41.40 18.02 -29.91
CA PRO A 259 -42.21 17.06 -29.18
C PRO A 259 -43.66 17.56 -29.03
N GLY A 260 -44.55 17.13 -29.91
CA GLY A 260 -45.96 17.55 -29.91
C GLY A 260 -46.60 17.39 -31.29
N VAL A 261 -47.92 17.19 -31.35
CA VAL A 261 -48.63 17.07 -32.63
C VAL A 261 -48.75 18.40 -33.39
N GLU A 262 -48.45 19.50 -32.70
CA GLU A 262 -48.49 20.88 -33.20
C GLU A 262 -47.28 21.23 -34.08
N HIS A 263 -46.19 20.47 -33.98
CA HIS A 263 -44.93 20.76 -34.67
C HIS A 263 -44.92 20.29 -36.13
N ASP A 264 -44.20 21.01 -36.99
CA ASP A 264 -44.09 20.71 -38.43
C ASP A 264 -43.68 19.26 -38.70
N GLN A 265 -44.38 18.63 -39.64
CA GLN A 265 -44.11 17.26 -40.06
C GLN A 265 -42.89 17.22 -41.00
N LEU A 266 -41.81 16.57 -40.56
CA LEU A 266 -40.55 16.42 -41.30
C LEU A 266 -40.52 15.17 -42.19
N ALA A 267 -41.22 14.11 -41.79
CA ALA A 267 -41.36 12.85 -42.52
C ALA A 267 -42.54 12.01 -42.01
N GLN A 268 -42.95 11.02 -42.80
CA GLN A 268 -43.81 9.91 -42.37
C GLN A 268 -42.97 8.63 -42.30
N MET A 269 -43.23 7.80 -41.30
CA MET A 269 -42.48 6.61 -40.95
C MET A 269 -43.45 5.42 -40.93
N PRO A 270 -43.37 4.48 -41.89
CA PRO A 270 -44.23 3.32 -41.91
C PRO A 270 -43.98 2.39 -40.71
N ASP A 271 -44.96 1.55 -40.42
CA ASP A 271 -44.84 0.45 -39.45
C ASP A 271 -43.62 -0.43 -39.76
N GLY A 272 -42.91 -0.87 -38.73
CA GLY A 272 -41.68 -1.65 -38.84
C GLY A 272 -40.42 -0.84 -39.17
N MET A 273 -40.51 0.47 -39.41
CA MET A 273 -39.32 1.31 -39.66
C MET A 273 -38.43 1.39 -38.42
N ILE A 274 -37.14 1.11 -38.59
CA ILE A 274 -36.13 1.18 -37.52
C ILE A 274 -35.59 2.59 -37.42
N LEU A 275 -35.61 3.14 -36.22
CA LEU A 275 -35.14 4.48 -35.89
C LEU A 275 -34.02 4.40 -34.86
N LYS A 276 -33.05 5.31 -34.95
CA LYS A 276 -31.98 5.45 -33.96
C LYS A 276 -32.44 6.45 -32.91
N ALA A 277 -32.60 6.03 -31.66
CA ALA A 277 -32.94 6.94 -30.57
C ALA A 277 -31.72 7.81 -30.24
N LEU A 278 -31.91 9.12 -30.17
CA LEU A 278 -30.84 10.09 -29.89
C LEU A 278 -30.83 10.50 -28.41
N GLU A 279 -31.35 9.63 -27.54
CA GLU A 279 -31.44 9.79 -26.10
C GLU A 279 -30.76 8.58 -25.42
N PRO A 280 -30.27 8.71 -24.17
CA PRO A 280 -29.67 7.58 -23.44
C PRO A 280 -30.65 6.40 -23.29
N GLU A 281 -30.17 5.17 -23.41
CA GLU A 281 -30.98 3.93 -23.41
C GLU A 281 -31.96 3.82 -22.22
N ALA A 282 -31.54 4.21 -21.01
CA ALA A 282 -32.42 4.25 -19.84
C ALA A 282 -33.57 5.25 -19.99
N ALA A 283 -33.32 6.43 -20.58
CA ALA A 283 -34.35 7.42 -20.85
C ALA A 283 -35.30 6.97 -21.97
N VAL A 284 -34.76 6.31 -22.99
CA VAL A 284 -35.55 5.71 -24.08
C VAL A 284 -36.51 4.66 -23.51
N ARG A 285 -36.01 3.71 -22.71
CA ARG A 285 -36.81 2.64 -22.09
C ARG A 285 -37.90 3.16 -21.14
N ARG A 286 -37.68 4.29 -20.46
CA ARG A 286 -38.70 4.95 -19.63
C ARG A 286 -39.83 5.58 -20.43
N LYS A 287 -39.61 5.95 -21.70
CA LYS A 287 -40.60 6.62 -22.55
C LYS A 287 -41.31 5.69 -23.52
N LEU A 288 -40.67 4.59 -23.90
CA LEU A 288 -41.21 3.63 -24.86
C LEU A 288 -42.56 3.06 -24.39
N GLY A 289 -43.56 3.10 -25.26
CA GLY A 289 -44.90 2.58 -24.97
C GLY A 289 -45.76 3.47 -24.05
N ILE A 290 -45.26 4.61 -23.57
CA ILE A 290 -46.00 5.50 -22.66
C ILE A 290 -46.71 6.62 -23.43
N GLU A 291 -48.03 6.67 -23.31
CA GLU A 291 -48.87 7.68 -23.97
C GLU A 291 -48.52 9.10 -23.49
N GLY A 292 -48.39 10.03 -24.44
CA GLY A 292 -48.00 11.42 -24.18
C GLY A 292 -46.50 11.70 -24.20
N GLU A 293 -45.64 10.68 -24.11
CA GLU A 293 -44.19 10.84 -24.16
C GLU A 293 -43.65 10.98 -25.60
N TRP A 294 -42.60 11.78 -25.76
CA TRP A 294 -41.97 12.03 -27.06
C TRP A 294 -40.50 11.62 -27.04
N LEU A 295 -40.09 10.95 -28.11
CA LEU A 295 -38.73 10.45 -28.28
C LEU A 295 -38.03 11.15 -29.44
N ARG A 296 -36.81 11.63 -29.21
CA ARG A 296 -35.96 12.17 -30.26
C ARG A 296 -35.25 11.04 -31.00
N VAL A 297 -35.41 11.01 -32.31
CA VAL A 297 -34.98 9.90 -33.16
C VAL A 297 -34.36 10.38 -34.47
N GLN A 298 -33.53 9.54 -35.07
CA GLN A 298 -32.98 9.70 -36.41
C GLN A 298 -33.47 8.57 -37.33
N THR A 299 -33.98 8.92 -38.50
CA THR A 299 -34.39 7.95 -39.52
C THR A 299 -33.18 7.38 -40.26
N PRO A 300 -33.32 6.24 -40.97
CA PRO A 300 -32.24 5.69 -41.80
C PRO A 300 -31.73 6.64 -42.88
N ALA A 301 -32.60 7.53 -43.37
CA ALA A 301 -32.25 8.59 -44.32
C ALA A 301 -31.56 9.80 -43.67
N GLY A 302 -31.20 9.71 -42.39
CA GLY A 302 -30.46 10.73 -41.64
C GLY A 302 -31.30 11.89 -41.08
N LYS A 303 -32.61 11.92 -41.31
CA LYS A 303 -33.49 12.99 -40.79
C LYS A 303 -33.67 12.85 -39.28
N VAL A 304 -33.47 13.93 -38.55
CA VAL A 304 -33.60 14.00 -37.08
C VAL A 304 -34.87 14.75 -36.70
N GLY A 305 -35.64 14.22 -35.76
CA GLY A 305 -36.84 14.86 -35.24
C GLY A 305 -37.39 14.14 -34.01
N TYR A 306 -38.59 14.52 -33.58
CA TYR A 306 -39.32 13.89 -32.48
C TYR A 306 -40.50 13.08 -33.00
N THR A 307 -40.82 12.00 -32.30
CA THR A 307 -42.01 11.22 -32.57
C THR A 307 -42.62 10.66 -31.29
N ALA A 308 -43.87 10.25 -31.36
CA ALA A 308 -44.63 9.75 -30.23
C ALA A 308 -44.06 8.41 -29.72
N ALA A 309 -43.59 8.37 -28.48
CA ALA A 309 -42.90 7.22 -27.90
C ALA A 309 -43.82 6.02 -27.64
N TRP A 310 -45.14 6.25 -27.53
CA TRP A 310 -46.13 5.18 -27.37
C TRP A 310 -46.40 4.37 -28.65
N TYR A 311 -46.01 4.88 -29.81
CA TYR A 311 -46.02 4.14 -31.07
C TYR A 311 -44.65 3.55 -31.41
N LEU A 312 -43.72 3.58 -30.47
CA LEU A 312 -42.41 2.98 -30.60
C LEU A 312 -42.32 1.79 -29.67
N GLN A 313 -41.76 0.71 -30.18
CA GLN A 313 -41.36 -0.43 -29.38
C GLN A 313 -39.84 -0.50 -29.38
N GLU A 314 -39.28 -0.98 -28.27
CA GLU A 314 -37.89 -1.42 -28.29
C GLU A 314 -37.78 -2.48 -29.39
N ARG A 315 -36.81 -2.30 -30.29
CA ARG A 315 -36.50 -3.36 -31.24
C ARG A 315 -35.85 -4.49 -30.46
N ARG A 316 -36.65 -5.33 -29.81
CA ARG A 316 -36.19 -6.64 -29.37
C ARG A 316 -35.83 -7.38 -30.65
N ALA A 317 -34.57 -7.79 -30.75
CA ALA A 317 -34.17 -8.74 -31.76
C ALA A 317 -35.17 -9.91 -31.67
N ALA A 318 -35.94 -10.14 -32.74
CA ALA A 318 -36.61 -11.41 -32.89
C ALA A 318 -35.51 -12.46 -32.78
N VAL A 319 -35.60 -13.30 -31.76
CA VAL A 319 -34.67 -14.41 -31.53
C VAL A 319 -34.94 -15.42 -32.65
N PRO A 320 -33.97 -15.67 -33.53
CA PRO A 320 -33.50 -17.03 -33.65
C PRO A 320 -32.04 -17.05 -33.17
N ALA A 321 -31.86 -16.85 -31.86
CA ALA A 321 -30.59 -16.67 -31.14
C ALA A 321 -29.64 -15.59 -31.73
N PRO A 322 -29.13 -14.62 -30.95
CA PRO A 322 -28.16 -13.67 -31.49
C PRO A 322 -26.82 -14.37 -31.83
N PRO A 323 -26.07 -13.95 -32.87
CA PRO A 323 -24.66 -14.28 -32.94
C PRO A 323 -23.94 -13.57 -31.78
N PRO A 324 -23.05 -14.26 -31.04
CA PRO A 324 -22.47 -13.74 -29.81
C PRO A 324 -21.48 -12.58 -30.10
N PRO A 325 -21.09 -11.75 -29.11
CA PRO A 325 -19.78 -11.09 -29.15
C PRO A 325 -18.72 -12.17 -29.42
N PRO A 326 -17.47 -11.87 -29.86
CA PRO A 326 -16.43 -12.89 -29.79
C PRO A 326 -16.09 -13.11 -28.29
N GLU A 327 -17.01 -13.75 -27.59
CA GLU A 327 -16.73 -14.54 -26.40
C GLU A 327 -15.71 -15.61 -26.81
N PRO A 328 -14.76 -15.95 -25.92
CA PRO A 328 -13.94 -17.12 -26.15
C PRO A 328 -14.87 -18.30 -26.38
N ALA A 329 -14.77 -18.94 -27.55
CA ALA A 329 -15.60 -20.09 -27.91
C ALA A 329 -15.61 -21.07 -26.72
N PRO A 330 -16.76 -21.66 -26.37
CA PRO A 330 -16.82 -22.59 -25.26
C PRO A 330 -15.81 -23.71 -25.51
N MET A 331 -14.93 -23.90 -24.52
CA MET A 331 -13.81 -24.82 -24.64
C MET A 331 -14.35 -26.25 -24.55
N LEU A 332 -14.42 -26.96 -25.68
CA LEU A 332 -14.73 -28.37 -25.66
C LEU A 332 -13.49 -29.14 -25.24
N PHE A 333 -13.54 -29.74 -24.05
CA PHE A 333 -12.55 -30.71 -23.62
C PHE A 333 -12.98 -32.09 -24.09
N VAL A 334 -12.05 -32.75 -24.78
CA VAL A 334 -12.22 -34.08 -25.36
C VAL A 334 -11.26 -35.03 -24.67
N VAL A 335 -11.68 -36.26 -24.42
CA VAL A 335 -10.87 -37.28 -23.76
C VAL A 335 -10.56 -38.40 -24.75
N VAL A 336 -9.34 -38.92 -24.72
CA VAL A 336 -8.99 -40.16 -25.45
C VAL A 336 -9.67 -41.32 -24.73
N VAL A 337 -10.46 -42.14 -25.41
CA VAL A 337 -11.28 -43.19 -24.75
C VAL A 337 -11.12 -44.60 -25.31
N ASP A 338 -10.73 -44.76 -26.58
CA ASP A 338 -10.71 -46.11 -27.18
C ASP A 338 -9.82 -46.18 -28.45
N SER A 339 -8.51 -46.01 -28.29
CA SER A 339 -7.58 -46.20 -29.42
C SER A 339 -7.07 -47.66 -29.45
N PRO A 340 -7.44 -48.49 -30.45
CA PRO A 340 -7.12 -49.91 -30.54
C PRO A 340 -5.65 -50.20 -30.89
N GLU A 341 -4.85 -49.17 -31.18
CA GLU A 341 -3.40 -49.26 -31.32
C GLU A 341 -2.73 -48.27 -30.36
N THR A 342 -1.52 -48.60 -29.89
CA THR A 342 -0.55 -47.74 -29.17
C THR A 342 -0.66 -46.22 -29.43
N PRO A 343 -0.24 -45.37 -28.46
CA PRO A 343 -0.80 -44.04 -28.14
C PRO A 343 -1.26 -43.18 -29.34
N LEU A 344 -2.42 -42.55 -29.16
CA LEU A 344 -3.07 -41.69 -30.14
C LEU A 344 -2.12 -40.58 -30.63
N LYS A 345 -1.76 -40.61 -31.91
CA LYS A 345 -0.76 -39.72 -32.51
C LYS A 345 -1.32 -38.32 -32.78
N LEU A 346 -0.57 -37.30 -32.38
CA LEU A 346 -0.77 -35.90 -32.79
C LEU A 346 0.06 -35.63 -34.04
N ARG A 347 -0.55 -35.00 -35.05
CA ARG A 347 0.08 -34.73 -36.34
C ARG A 347 0.01 -33.26 -36.71
N SER A 348 0.92 -32.82 -37.58
CA SER A 348 0.99 -31.43 -38.06
C SER A 348 -0.18 -31.03 -38.97
N GLY A 349 -0.90 -31.99 -39.54
CA GLY A 349 -2.08 -31.79 -40.38
C GLY A 349 -3.10 -32.93 -40.28
N PRO A 350 -4.31 -32.75 -40.83
CA PRO A 350 -5.43 -33.69 -40.69
C PRO A 350 -5.28 -34.88 -41.65
N GLY A 351 -4.54 -35.92 -41.23
CA GLY A 351 -4.35 -37.12 -42.02
C GLY A 351 -3.17 -37.97 -41.55
N ILE A 352 -3.15 -39.25 -41.93
CA ILE A 352 -2.08 -40.19 -41.53
C ILE A 352 -0.75 -39.93 -42.26
N GLU A 353 -0.81 -39.21 -43.37
CA GLU A 353 0.30 -38.77 -44.21
C GLU A 353 1.08 -37.60 -43.63
N HIS A 354 0.51 -36.87 -42.67
CA HIS A 354 1.17 -35.73 -42.01
C HIS A 354 2.15 -36.19 -40.93
N GLU A 355 3.22 -35.42 -40.72
CA GLU A 355 4.26 -35.71 -39.73
C GLU A 355 3.68 -35.88 -38.32
N GLN A 356 4.14 -36.92 -37.61
CA GLN A 356 3.79 -37.13 -36.20
C GLN A 356 4.63 -36.18 -35.33
N ILE A 357 3.95 -35.30 -34.60
CA ILE A 357 4.55 -34.28 -33.73
C ILE A 357 4.31 -34.55 -32.24
N GLY A 358 3.50 -35.56 -31.90
CA GLY A 358 3.25 -35.97 -30.52
C GLY A 358 2.41 -37.24 -30.44
N GLN A 359 2.13 -37.71 -29.23
CA GLN A 359 1.22 -38.83 -28.99
C GLN A 359 0.62 -38.74 -27.57
N PHE A 360 -0.57 -39.31 -27.39
CA PHE A 360 -1.35 -39.26 -26.15
C PHE A 360 -1.84 -40.65 -25.76
N THR A 361 -1.85 -40.95 -24.46
CA THR A 361 -2.42 -42.19 -23.94
C THR A 361 -3.91 -42.04 -23.67
N ASP A 362 -4.58 -43.17 -23.47
CA ASP A 362 -5.97 -43.22 -23.02
C ASP A 362 -6.21 -42.36 -21.77
N GLY A 363 -7.37 -41.72 -21.68
CA GLY A 363 -7.75 -40.80 -20.61
C GLY A 363 -7.15 -39.39 -20.69
N THR A 364 -6.27 -39.10 -21.65
CA THR A 364 -5.68 -37.76 -21.82
C THR A 364 -6.76 -36.75 -22.21
N VAL A 365 -6.87 -35.66 -21.45
CA VAL A 365 -7.80 -34.56 -21.74
C VAL A 365 -7.12 -33.56 -22.67
N LEU A 366 -7.73 -33.33 -23.82
CA LEU A 366 -7.26 -32.41 -24.84
C LEU A 366 -8.28 -31.27 -24.97
N LYS A 367 -7.79 -30.07 -25.24
CA LYS A 367 -8.63 -28.91 -25.55
C LYS A 367 -8.87 -28.87 -27.05
N SER A 368 -10.11 -28.92 -27.50
CA SER A 368 -10.44 -28.63 -28.90
C SER A 368 -10.03 -27.20 -29.24
N LEU A 369 -9.30 -27.03 -30.34
CA LEU A 369 -9.01 -25.72 -30.93
C LEU A 369 -10.04 -25.34 -32.00
N GLU A 370 -10.86 -26.31 -32.42
CA GLU A 370 -12.02 -26.06 -33.25
C GLU A 370 -13.22 -25.69 -32.39
N ALA A 371 -14.14 -24.91 -32.96
CA ALA A 371 -15.39 -24.55 -32.29
C ALA A 371 -16.15 -25.80 -31.83
N GLU A 372 -16.71 -25.79 -30.63
CA GLU A 372 -17.39 -26.94 -30.01
C GLU A 372 -18.42 -27.61 -30.93
N ALA A 373 -19.21 -26.82 -31.67
CA ALA A 373 -20.19 -27.35 -32.62
C ALA A 373 -19.54 -28.16 -33.76
N VAL A 374 -18.37 -27.72 -34.24
CA VAL A 374 -17.59 -28.42 -35.28
C VAL A 374 -16.93 -29.66 -34.68
N ALA A 375 -16.36 -29.53 -33.49
CA ALA A 375 -15.71 -30.64 -32.80
C ALA A 375 -16.69 -31.78 -32.49
N ARG A 376 -17.87 -31.47 -31.93
CA ARG A 376 -18.94 -32.47 -31.64
C ARG A 376 -19.44 -33.20 -32.87
N GLN A 377 -19.38 -32.58 -34.05
CA GLN A 377 -19.72 -33.26 -35.31
C GLN A 377 -18.65 -34.27 -35.72
N LYS A 378 -17.39 -34.09 -35.31
CA LYS A 378 -16.27 -34.96 -35.69
C LYS A 378 -15.98 -36.06 -34.66
N LEU A 379 -16.29 -35.81 -33.39
CA LEU A 379 -16.05 -36.76 -32.30
C LEU A 379 -16.76 -38.09 -32.53
N GLY A 380 -16.03 -39.20 -32.36
CA GLY A 380 -16.53 -40.55 -32.64
C GLY A 380 -16.71 -40.88 -34.12
N GLN A 381 -16.46 -39.97 -35.06
CA GLN A 381 -16.67 -40.23 -36.50
C GLN A 381 -15.42 -40.78 -37.21
N GLN A 382 -15.56 -41.99 -37.77
CA GLN A 382 -14.50 -42.65 -38.53
C GLN A 382 -13.97 -41.75 -39.67
N GLY A 383 -12.65 -41.55 -39.74
CA GLY A 383 -12.00 -40.75 -40.78
C GLY A 383 -12.00 -39.23 -40.52
N ALA A 384 -12.66 -38.74 -39.47
CA ALA A 384 -12.64 -37.32 -39.11
C ALA A 384 -11.40 -36.96 -38.27
N TRP A 385 -10.84 -35.77 -38.49
CA TRP A 385 -9.69 -35.24 -37.76
C TRP A 385 -10.07 -33.97 -37.00
N LEU A 386 -9.59 -33.90 -35.76
CA LEU A 386 -9.87 -32.79 -34.84
C LEU A 386 -8.58 -32.07 -34.45
N GLN A 387 -8.58 -30.75 -34.59
CA GLN A 387 -7.50 -29.91 -34.08
C GLN A 387 -7.62 -29.72 -32.57
N VAL A 388 -6.54 -30.01 -31.85
CA VAL A 388 -6.52 -30.07 -30.39
C VAL A 388 -5.23 -29.45 -29.83
N ARG A 389 -5.31 -28.95 -28.59
CA ARG A 389 -4.19 -28.52 -27.76
C ARG A 389 -4.09 -29.44 -26.54
N ALA A 390 -2.92 -30.01 -26.33
CA ALA A 390 -2.63 -30.86 -25.18
C ALA A 390 -2.29 -30.03 -23.91
N PRO A 391 -2.33 -30.63 -22.70
CA PRO A 391 -2.01 -29.92 -21.45
C PRO A 391 -0.60 -29.31 -21.42
N ASN A 392 0.35 -29.92 -22.12
CA ASN A 392 1.72 -29.41 -22.27
C ASN A 392 1.86 -28.28 -23.30
N GLY A 393 0.74 -27.80 -23.88
CA GLY A 393 0.71 -26.68 -24.83
C GLY A 393 0.90 -27.05 -26.31
N LEU A 394 1.18 -28.32 -26.64
CA LEU A 394 1.33 -28.76 -28.04
C LEU A 394 0.00 -28.71 -28.80
N GLU A 395 0.01 -28.20 -30.02
CA GLU A 395 -1.14 -28.09 -30.91
C GLU A 395 -0.95 -28.92 -32.17
N GLY A 396 -2.03 -29.55 -32.64
CA GLY A 396 -2.01 -30.34 -33.88
C GLY A 396 -3.34 -31.05 -34.13
N TYR A 397 -3.34 -32.01 -35.05
CA TYR A 397 -4.52 -32.79 -35.42
C TYR A 397 -4.40 -34.22 -34.93
N THR A 398 -5.51 -34.78 -34.45
CA THR A 398 -5.62 -36.20 -34.10
C THR A 398 -6.91 -36.80 -34.62
N ALA A 399 -6.96 -38.14 -34.69
CA ALA A 399 -8.11 -38.90 -35.13
C ALA A 399 -9.29 -38.71 -34.17
N ALA A 400 -10.37 -38.09 -34.65
CA ALA A 400 -11.53 -37.71 -33.85
C ALA A 400 -12.40 -38.89 -33.42
N TRP A 401 -12.30 -40.04 -34.10
CA TRP A 401 -13.01 -41.27 -33.73
C TRP A 401 -12.47 -41.96 -32.48
N TYR A 402 -11.33 -41.51 -31.94
CA TYR A 402 -10.80 -41.99 -30.67
C TYR A 402 -11.01 -41.01 -29.51
N LEU A 403 -11.83 -39.98 -29.73
CA LEU A 403 -12.10 -38.90 -28.80
C LEU A 403 -13.59 -38.85 -28.44
N ASP A 404 -13.89 -38.56 -27.18
CA ASP A 404 -15.27 -38.34 -26.69
C ASP A 404 -15.36 -37.09 -25.80
N VAL A 405 -16.59 -36.62 -25.57
CA VAL A 405 -16.90 -35.41 -24.81
C VAL A 405 -16.82 -35.67 -23.31
N LYS A 406 -16.09 -34.82 -22.58
CA LYS A 406 -16.06 -34.86 -21.12
C LYS A 406 -17.23 -34.06 -20.52
N HIS A 407 -18.17 -34.75 -19.86
CA HIS A 407 -19.46 -34.17 -19.39
C HIS A 407 -19.38 -33.26 -18.14
N SER A 408 -18.23 -33.14 -17.48
CA SER A 408 -18.02 -32.18 -16.38
C SER A 408 -16.70 -31.44 -16.54
N LEU A 409 -16.76 -30.10 -16.52
CA LEU A 409 -15.57 -29.29 -16.26
C LEU A 409 -15.11 -29.60 -14.83
N PRO A 410 -13.82 -29.89 -14.59
CA PRO A 410 -13.27 -29.60 -13.28
C PRO A 410 -13.58 -28.12 -13.01
N ALA A 411 -14.09 -27.80 -11.82
CA ALA A 411 -14.12 -26.40 -11.39
C ALA A 411 -12.75 -25.77 -11.71
N GLU A 412 -12.71 -24.53 -12.22
CA GLU A 412 -11.45 -23.78 -12.15
C GLU A 412 -10.99 -23.93 -10.70
N PRO A 413 -9.75 -24.40 -10.46
CA PRO A 413 -9.29 -24.55 -9.09
C PRO A 413 -9.51 -23.19 -8.43
N GLU A 414 -10.26 -23.20 -7.32
CA GLU A 414 -10.34 -22.05 -6.40
C GLU A 414 -8.93 -21.48 -6.30
N PRO A 415 -8.75 -20.15 -6.42
CA PRO A 415 -7.43 -19.56 -6.38
C PRO A 415 -6.70 -20.11 -5.16
N SER A 416 -5.55 -20.73 -5.38
CA SER A 416 -4.75 -21.39 -4.34
C SER A 416 -4.44 -20.43 -3.18
N VAL A 417 -4.50 -19.13 -3.46
CA VAL A 417 -4.32 -18.03 -2.53
C VAL A 417 -5.45 -17.02 -2.64
N ALA A 418 -6.00 -16.57 -1.50
CA ALA A 418 -7.03 -15.53 -1.44
C ALA A 418 -6.58 -14.21 -2.10
N PRO A 419 -7.50 -13.35 -2.57
CA PRO A 419 -7.15 -12.07 -3.17
C PRO A 419 -6.24 -11.23 -2.26
N THR A 420 -5.09 -10.78 -2.79
CA THR A 420 -4.10 -10.03 -2.01
C THR A 420 -3.42 -8.92 -2.83
N ASP A 421 -3.21 -7.77 -2.20
CA ASP A 421 -2.42 -6.65 -2.74
C ASP A 421 -0.91 -6.80 -2.49
N TYR A 422 -0.52 -7.72 -1.62
CA TYR A 422 0.86 -7.89 -1.17
C TYR A 422 1.29 -9.34 -1.29
N VAL A 423 2.55 -9.54 -1.60
CA VAL A 423 3.18 -10.85 -1.78
C VAL A 423 4.54 -10.86 -1.11
N VAL A 424 4.96 -12.01 -0.61
CA VAL A 424 6.24 -12.18 0.08
C VAL A 424 7.17 -13.00 -0.81
N VAL A 425 8.41 -12.53 -0.97
CA VAL A 425 9.45 -13.24 -1.73
C VAL A 425 9.90 -14.49 -0.99
N GLU A 426 9.73 -15.64 -1.62
CA GLU A 426 10.10 -16.97 -1.13
C GLU A 426 11.25 -17.54 -1.98
N SER A 427 12.46 -17.05 -1.73
CA SER A 427 13.69 -17.45 -2.41
C SER A 427 14.90 -17.33 -1.45
N PRO A 428 15.01 -18.24 -0.45
CA PRO A 428 15.89 -18.11 0.71
C PRO A 428 17.38 -17.93 0.39
N ASP A 429 17.86 -18.48 -0.73
CA ASP A 429 19.29 -18.46 -1.06
C ASP A 429 19.70 -17.42 -2.10
N TYR A 430 18.74 -16.97 -2.93
CA TYR A 430 19.05 -16.19 -4.13
C TYR A 430 18.30 -14.86 -4.24
N GLY A 431 17.23 -14.67 -3.47
CA GLY A 431 16.29 -13.58 -3.72
C GLY A 431 15.67 -13.68 -5.11
N LEU A 432 15.14 -12.58 -5.64
CA LEU A 432 14.56 -12.51 -6.98
C LEU A 432 15.08 -11.33 -7.77
N ARG A 433 15.31 -11.56 -9.06
CA ARG A 433 15.58 -10.50 -10.03
C ARG A 433 14.27 -9.83 -10.41
N LEU A 434 14.20 -8.52 -10.21
CA LEU A 434 13.12 -7.69 -10.72
C LEU A 434 13.42 -7.37 -12.19
N ARG A 435 12.48 -7.62 -13.10
CA ARG A 435 12.69 -7.50 -14.54
C ARG A 435 11.80 -6.45 -15.19
N SER A 436 12.23 -5.92 -16.32
CA SER A 436 11.49 -4.91 -17.10
C SER A 436 10.21 -5.45 -17.74
N GLY A 437 10.10 -6.77 -17.96
CA GLY A 437 8.94 -7.45 -18.53
C GLY A 437 8.75 -8.84 -17.95
N ALA A 438 7.63 -9.47 -18.31
CA ALA A 438 7.21 -10.79 -17.84
C ALA A 438 7.95 -11.90 -18.62
N GLY A 439 9.11 -12.34 -18.10
CA GLY A 439 9.91 -13.37 -18.74
C GLY A 439 11.38 -13.30 -18.34
N THR A 440 12.12 -14.40 -18.51
CA THR A 440 13.55 -14.48 -18.20
C THR A 440 14.45 -13.80 -19.23
N ASP A 441 13.91 -13.54 -20.42
CA ASP A 441 14.52 -12.84 -21.56
C ASP A 441 14.54 -11.30 -21.38
N HIS A 442 13.71 -10.76 -20.50
CA HIS A 442 13.70 -9.34 -20.18
C HIS A 442 14.87 -8.92 -19.28
N GLY A 443 15.38 -7.71 -19.50
CA GLY A 443 16.48 -7.13 -18.72
C GLY A 443 16.14 -6.95 -17.23
N GLN A 444 17.13 -7.18 -16.37
CA GLN A 444 17.02 -6.97 -14.92
C GLN A 444 17.05 -5.46 -14.62
N VAL A 445 16.06 -5.00 -13.85
CA VAL A 445 15.94 -3.61 -13.37
C VAL A 445 16.20 -3.48 -11.87
N GLY A 446 16.22 -4.60 -11.14
CA GLY A 446 16.50 -4.61 -9.71
C GLY A 446 16.66 -6.02 -9.16
N TRP A 447 16.82 -6.12 -7.84
CA TRP A 447 16.89 -7.38 -7.12
C TRP A 447 16.27 -7.21 -5.73
N VAL A 448 15.51 -8.19 -5.28
CA VAL A 448 14.83 -8.21 -3.97
C VAL A 448 15.23 -9.44 -3.17
N SER A 449 15.45 -9.29 -1.87
CA SER A 449 15.83 -10.41 -1.01
C SER A 449 14.64 -11.29 -0.63
N HIS A 450 14.93 -12.52 -0.19
CA HIS A 450 13.96 -13.34 0.54
C HIS A 450 13.28 -12.58 1.68
N GLY A 451 12.01 -12.89 1.93
CA GLY A 451 11.21 -12.26 2.98
C GLY A 451 10.76 -10.84 2.66
N THR A 452 11.22 -10.26 1.54
CA THR A 452 10.77 -8.92 1.14
C THR A 452 9.29 -8.97 0.76
N VAL A 453 8.50 -8.09 1.38
CA VAL A 453 7.11 -7.89 0.99
C VAL A 453 7.05 -6.90 -0.17
N LEU A 454 6.42 -7.32 -1.26
CA LEU A 454 6.22 -6.55 -2.47
C LEU A 454 4.75 -6.16 -2.58
N LYS A 455 4.49 -4.96 -3.09
CA LYS A 455 3.15 -4.55 -3.46
C LYS A 455 2.86 -5.03 -4.88
N SER A 456 1.79 -5.79 -5.07
CA SER A 456 1.30 -6.11 -6.41
C SER A 456 0.76 -4.84 -7.08
N LEU A 457 1.04 -4.70 -8.38
CA LEU A 457 0.49 -3.66 -9.24
C LEU A 457 -0.64 -4.20 -10.12
N GLU A 458 -1.05 -5.44 -9.88
CA GLU A 458 -2.18 -6.11 -10.54
C GLU A 458 -3.37 -6.22 -9.57
N PRO A 459 -4.60 -6.43 -10.05
CA PRO A 459 -5.77 -6.61 -9.18
C PRO A 459 -5.55 -7.75 -8.15
N PRO A 460 -6.07 -7.64 -6.92
CA PRO A 460 -5.85 -8.65 -5.87
C PRO A 460 -6.28 -10.06 -6.25
N GLN A 461 -7.38 -10.20 -6.98
CA GLN A 461 -7.89 -11.50 -7.45
C GLN A 461 -6.96 -12.12 -8.49
N VAL A 462 -6.38 -11.30 -9.38
CA VAL A 462 -5.38 -11.74 -10.36
C VAL A 462 -4.09 -12.14 -9.66
N THR A 463 -3.68 -11.34 -8.66
CA THR A 463 -2.50 -11.61 -7.84
C THR A 463 -2.63 -12.96 -7.13
N GLY A 464 -3.72 -13.18 -6.39
CA GLY A 464 -3.98 -14.45 -5.68
C GLY A 464 -3.95 -15.67 -6.61
N ARG A 465 -4.44 -15.54 -7.85
CA ARG A 465 -4.38 -16.62 -8.86
C ARG A 465 -2.99 -16.91 -9.43
N LYS A 466 -2.03 -15.98 -9.31
CA LYS A 466 -0.67 -16.14 -9.87
C LYS A 466 0.35 -16.55 -8.82
N VAL A 467 0.14 -16.17 -7.56
CA VAL A 467 1.07 -16.45 -6.46
C VAL A 467 1.27 -17.96 -6.32
N GLY A 468 2.54 -18.39 -6.30
CA GLY A 468 2.91 -19.82 -6.23
C GLY A 468 2.85 -20.56 -7.57
N GLU A 469 2.25 -19.96 -8.61
CA GLU A 469 2.05 -20.64 -9.90
C GLU A 469 3.30 -20.61 -10.80
N GLN A 470 3.66 -21.78 -11.32
CA GLN A 470 4.78 -21.95 -12.26
C GLN A 470 4.54 -21.18 -13.56
N ASP A 471 5.62 -20.66 -14.15
CA ASP A 471 5.64 -19.86 -15.39
C ASP A 471 4.76 -18.59 -15.39
N LYS A 472 4.17 -18.21 -14.25
CA LYS A 472 3.45 -16.94 -14.10
C LYS A 472 4.38 -15.84 -13.63
N TRP A 473 4.12 -14.63 -14.10
CA TRP A 473 4.83 -13.42 -13.72
C TRP A 473 3.87 -12.41 -13.13
N LEU A 474 4.33 -11.73 -12.09
CA LEU A 474 3.56 -10.73 -11.37
C LEU A 474 4.25 -9.37 -11.48
N LYS A 475 3.49 -8.34 -11.89
CA LYS A 475 3.96 -6.95 -11.84
C LYS A 475 3.91 -6.44 -10.40
N VAL A 476 5.03 -5.95 -9.89
CA VAL A 476 5.20 -5.59 -8.48
C VAL A 476 5.95 -4.27 -8.31
N ARG A 477 5.83 -3.68 -7.13
CA ARG A 477 6.64 -2.56 -6.62
C ARG A 477 7.35 -2.98 -5.33
N THR A 478 8.66 -2.74 -5.25
CA THR A 478 9.48 -3.02 -4.07
C THR A 478 9.35 -1.93 -2.99
N PRO A 479 9.79 -2.17 -1.75
CA PRO A 479 9.86 -1.14 -0.72
C PRO A 479 10.73 0.07 -1.13
N ALA A 480 11.78 -0.17 -1.91
CA ALA A 480 12.60 0.87 -2.53
C ALA A 480 11.94 1.56 -3.74
N ARG A 481 10.64 1.37 -3.99
CA ARG A 481 9.87 2.00 -5.09
C ARG A 481 10.31 1.57 -6.50
N LEU A 482 11.10 0.51 -6.64
CA LEU A 482 11.40 -0.06 -7.95
C LEU A 482 10.18 -0.84 -8.45
N GLU A 483 9.87 -0.72 -9.74
CA GLU A 483 8.76 -1.45 -10.39
C GLU A 483 9.29 -2.41 -11.44
N GLY A 484 8.64 -3.55 -11.57
CA GLY A 484 8.98 -4.55 -12.58
C GLY A 484 8.19 -5.83 -12.39
N TYR A 485 8.68 -6.90 -12.98
CA TYR A 485 8.07 -8.23 -12.93
C TYR A 485 8.96 -9.21 -12.19
N VAL A 486 8.33 -10.08 -11.40
CA VAL A 486 8.98 -11.19 -10.70
C VAL A 486 8.26 -12.50 -11.03
N ALA A 487 9.00 -13.60 -10.96
CA ALA A 487 8.48 -14.95 -11.10
C ALA A 487 7.53 -15.28 -9.93
N ALA A 488 6.28 -15.61 -10.25
CA ALA A 488 5.22 -15.75 -9.26
C ALA A 488 5.32 -17.05 -8.43
N TRP A 489 5.99 -18.08 -8.94
CA TRP A 489 6.28 -19.33 -8.23
C TRP A 489 7.32 -19.21 -7.10
N PHE A 490 7.98 -18.06 -6.98
CA PHE A 490 8.81 -17.71 -5.82
C PHE A 490 8.13 -16.70 -4.90
N LEU A 491 6.79 -16.62 -4.96
CA LEU A 491 6.00 -15.74 -4.12
C LEU A 491 4.99 -16.55 -3.33
N ARG A 492 4.70 -16.07 -2.12
CA ARG A 492 3.56 -16.52 -1.31
C ARG A 492 2.72 -15.33 -0.86
N ALA A 493 1.50 -15.58 -0.41
CA ALA A 493 0.74 -14.57 0.31
C ALA A 493 1.38 -14.27 1.68
N PRO A 494 1.21 -13.04 2.19
CA PRO A 494 1.41 -12.74 3.60
C PRO A 494 0.59 -13.71 4.47
N ALA A 495 1.17 -14.17 5.57
CA ALA A 495 0.55 -15.19 6.43
C ALA A 495 -0.73 -14.68 7.13
N ALA A 496 -0.81 -13.39 7.40
CA ALA A 496 -1.95 -12.72 8.01
C ALA A 496 -2.06 -11.28 7.49
N LYS A 497 -3.22 -10.65 7.70
CA LYS A 497 -3.38 -9.22 7.46
C LYS A 497 -2.52 -8.42 8.43
N ASP A 498 -2.08 -7.23 8.01
CA ASP A 498 -1.38 -6.31 8.89
C ASP A 498 -2.37 -5.65 9.88
N GLU A 499 -2.38 -6.15 11.11
CA GLU A 499 -3.26 -5.67 12.20
C GLU A 499 -2.52 -4.78 13.20
N ARG A 500 -1.32 -4.29 12.85
CA ARG A 500 -0.52 -3.48 13.78
C ARG A 500 -1.21 -2.16 14.12
N VAL A 501 -1.23 -1.81 15.40
CA VAL A 501 -1.84 -0.59 15.94
C VAL A 501 -0.76 0.41 16.37
N PRO A 502 -1.05 1.73 16.37
CA PRO A 502 -0.10 2.73 16.88
C PRO A 502 0.34 2.43 18.31
N ALA A 503 1.64 2.52 18.59
CA ALA A 503 2.18 2.28 19.92
C ALA A 503 1.66 3.30 20.96
N THR A 504 1.57 2.87 22.22
CA THR A 504 1.14 3.72 23.33
C THR A 504 2.19 3.74 24.44
N GLN A 505 2.34 4.87 25.14
CA GLN A 505 3.37 4.99 26.18
C GLN A 505 3.15 4.04 27.37
N ALA A 506 1.89 3.71 27.68
CA ALA A 506 1.53 2.88 28.83
C ALA A 506 2.07 1.44 28.71
N GLU A 507 2.30 0.99 27.48
CA GLU A 507 2.73 -0.37 27.15
C GLU A 507 4.24 -0.47 26.90
N LEU A 508 4.97 0.65 27.00
CA LEU A 508 6.38 0.74 26.65
C LEU A 508 7.27 0.88 27.88
N PRO A 509 8.42 0.17 27.93
CA PRO A 509 9.40 0.36 28.99
C PRO A 509 9.98 1.77 28.94
N PHE A 510 10.56 2.21 30.06
CA PHE A 510 11.33 3.45 30.09
C PHE A 510 12.41 3.44 29.01
N SER A 511 12.75 4.65 28.54
CA SER A 511 13.70 4.88 27.44
C SER A 511 13.17 4.53 26.03
N ILE A 512 11.88 4.20 25.88
CA ILE A 512 11.24 4.04 24.57
C ILE A 512 10.09 5.03 24.42
N SER A 513 10.08 5.76 23.29
CA SER A 513 8.96 6.63 22.92
C SER A 513 8.09 5.98 21.85
N PRO A 514 6.74 6.11 21.93
CA PRO A 514 5.85 5.69 20.85
C PRO A 514 5.91 6.63 19.64
N HIS A 515 6.37 7.88 19.81
CA HIS A 515 6.43 8.86 18.74
C HIS A 515 7.77 8.81 18.00
N ILE A 516 7.75 9.04 16.69
CA ILE A 516 8.97 8.97 15.87
C ILE A 516 9.86 10.22 15.96
N PHE A 517 9.37 11.30 16.57
CA PHE A 517 10.08 12.58 16.64
C PHE A 517 11.36 12.46 17.47
N GLY A 518 12.47 13.03 17.02
CA GLY A 518 13.63 13.17 17.89
C GLY A 518 14.75 14.02 17.33
N MET A 519 15.80 14.16 18.13
CA MET A 519 16.94 15.02 17.79
C MET A 519 18.22 14.55 18.48
N HIS A 520 19.34 14.70 17.78
CA HIS A 520 20.67 14.42 18.32
C HIS A 520 21.09 15.51 19.30
N ALA A 521 21.21 15.17 20.58
CA ALA A 521 21.46 16.11 21.66
C ALA A 521 22.94 16.43 21.92
N ALA A 522 23.87 15.67 21.32
CA ALA A 522 25.34 15.69 21.52
C ALA A 522 25.86 14.76 22.65
N GLN A 523 26.83 15.15 23.47
CA GLN A 523 27.46 14.29 24.50
C GLN A 523 26.87 14.53 25.90
N LEU A 524 26.91 13.54 26.81
CA LEU A 524 26.46 13.71 28.19
C LEU A 524 27.33 14.68 29.00
N SER A 525 28.61 14.79 28.61
CA SER A 525 29.59 15.72 29.15
C SER A 525 29.34 17.18 28.79
N ASP A 526 28.55 17.45 27.74
CA ASP A 526 28.24 18.82 27.32
C ASP A 526 27.44 19.58 28.40
N ASP A 527 27.59 20.92 28.43
CA ASP A 527 26.92 21.76 29.42
C ASP A 527 25.39 21.63 29.31
N HIS A 528 24.80 21.07 30.36
CA HIS A 528 23.36 20.86 30.51
C HIS A 528 22.52 22.13 30.24
N LYS A 529 23.01 23.32 30.59
CA LYS A 529 22.30 24.59 30.33
C LYS A 529 22.14 24.88 28.84
N THR A 530 23.02 24.32 28.02
CA THR A 530 22.99 24.48 26.56
C THR A 530 22.34 23.30 25.85
N ARG A 531 22.46 22.10 26.43
CA ARG A 531 21.94 20.85 25.88
C ARG A 531 20.47 20.64 26.18
N ASP A 532 20.08 20.72 27.46
CA ASP A 532 18.74 20.35 27.91
C ASP A 532 17.60 21.29 27.50
N PRO A 533 17.81 22.57 27.08
CA PRO A 533 16.75 23.36 26.45
C PRO A 533 16.10 22.71 25.22
N ILE A 534 16.74 21.70 24.62
CA ILE A 534 16.13 20.85 23.58
C ILE A 534 14.78 20.25 24.04
N ARG A 535 14.59 19.99 25.35
CA ARG A 535 13.32 19.51 25.93
C ARG A 535 12.15 20.43 25.66
N ALA A 536 12.38 21.75 25.66
CA ALA A 536 11.33 22.74 25.46
C ALA A 536 10.67 22.60 24.08
N LEU A 537 11.37 22.02 23.10
CA LEU A 537 10.80 21.73 21.78
C LEU A 537 9.75 20.62 21.83
N PHE A 538 9.88 19.67 22.75
CA PHE A 538 8.92 18.58 22.92
C PHE A 538 7.71 18.99 23.78
N GLN A 539 7.95 19.88 24.75
CA GLN A 539 6.97 20.24 25.78
C GLN A 539 5.72 20.97 25.29
N ALA A 540 5.79 21.66 24.13
CA ALA A 540 4.71 22.52 23.65
C ALA A 540 3.34 21.84 23.47
N LYS A 541 3.28 20.50 23.43
CA LYS A 541 2.05 19.71 23.25
C LYS A 541 1.98 18.41 24.08
N GLY A 542 2.84 18.23 25.08
CA GLY A 542 2.82 17.05 25.95
C GLY A 542 3.26 15.73 25.28
N LYS A 543 3.79 15.77 24.06
CA LYS A 543 4.38 14.61 23.38
C LYS A 543 5.86 14.48 23.73
N LYS A 544 6.32 13.25 23.93
CA LYS A 544 7.72 12.94 24.23
C LYS A 544 8.29 12.17 23.05
N GLY A 545 9.42 12.63 22.53
CA GLY A 545 10.12 11.99 21.42
C GLY A 545 11.38 11.28 21.88
N TRP A 546 12.35 11.19 20.98
CA TRP A 546 13.65 10.57 21.17
C TRP A 546 14.76 11.60 21.31
N THR A 547 15.72 11.29 22.15
CA THR A 547 17.01 11.98 22.24
C THR A 547 18.13 10.98 21.99
N PHE A 548 19.23 11.48 21.44
CA PHE A 548 20.41 10.66 21.14
C PHE A 548 21.66 11.28 21.73
N PHE A 549 22.43 10.45 22.43
CA PHE A 549 23.70 10.85 23.06
C PHE A 549 24.86 10.09 22.42
N THR A 550 25.99 10.77 22.25
CA THR A 550 27.23 10.14 21.80
C THR A 550 28.24 10.14 22.93
N GLU A 551 28.71 8.97 23.31
CA GLU A 551 29.63 8.77 24.40
C GLU A 551 30.96 8.21 23.90
N LEU A 552 32.05 8.85 24.34
CA LEU A 552 33.41 8.39 24.06
C LEU A 552 33.82 7.45 25.18
N VAL A 553 33.96 6.17 24.83
CA VAL A 553 34.34 5.10 25.75
C VAL A 553 35.84 4.87 25.63
N ALA A 554 36.52 4.93 26.78
CA ALA A 554 37.93 4.60 26.84
C ALA A 554 38.20 3.18 26.32
N ARG A 555 39.37 2.95 25.73
CA ARG A 555 39.70 1.62 25.16
C ARG A 555 39.69 0.51 26.21
N ARG A 556 40.18 0.80 27.42
CA ARG A 556 40.35 -0.19 28.50
C ARG A 556 39.26 -0.06 29.56
N PRO A 557 38.72 -1.17 30.09
CA PRO A 557 37.63 -1.13 31.06
C PRO A 557 38.00 -0.43 32.37
N GLN A 558 39.26 -0.53 32.83
CA GLN A 558 39.71 0.16 34.05
C GLN A 558 39.69 1.70 33.94
N ASP A 559 39.72 2.24 32.72
CA ASP A 559 39.68 3.68 32.48
C ASP A 559 38.23 4.20 32.42
N VAL A 560 37.22 3.32 32.48
CA VAL A 560 35.80 3.67 32.52
C VAL A 560 35.34 3.86 33.96
N GLN A 561 35.16 5.12 34.35
CA GLN A 561 34.75 5.52 35.69
C GLN A 561 33.34 6.14 35.68
N LEU A 562 32.57 5.89 36.73
CA LEU A 562 31.22 6.41 36.84
C LEU A 562 31.24 7.91 37.15
N ASN A 563 30.61 8.70 36.28
CA ASN A 563 30.15 10.04 36.60
C ASN A 563 28.67 9.99 37.03
N GLN A 564 28.41 10.21 38.32
CA GLN A 564 27.06 10.10 38.88
C GLN A 564 26.08 11.11 38.26
N ASP A 565 26.52 12.32 37.96
CA ASP A 565 25.67 13.36 37.36
C ASP A 565 25.21 12.96 35.95
N TRP A 566 26.11 12.39 35.17
CA TRP A 566 25.81 11.93 33.81
C TRP A 566 24.82 10.76 33.82
N ARG A 567 25.01 9.80 34.74
CA ARG A 567 24.05 8.71 34.97
C ARG A 567 22.68 9.26 35.35
N ASN A 568 22.62 10.15 36.33
CA ASN A 568 21.35 10.75 36.78
C ASN A 568 20.63 11.47 35.63
N ARG A 569 21.37 12.20 34.78
CA ARG A 569 20.80 12.88 33.60
C ARG A 569 20.21 11.92 32.58
N LEU A 570 20.90 10.83 32.25
CA LEU A 570 20.37 9.80 31.34
C LEU A 570 19.06 9.23 31.86
N TRP A 571 19.04 8.85 33.13
CA TRP A 571 17.87 8.27 33.77
C TRP A 571 16.72 9.27 33.88
N ASP A 572 17.00 10.54 34.15
CA ASP A 572 15.98 11.59 34.15
C ASP A 572 15.28 11.72 32.78
N TRP A 573 16.00 11.58 31.66
CA TRP A 573 15.37 11.52 30.34
C TRP A 573 14.44 10.30 30.19
N ALA A 574 14.93 9.11 30.56
CA ALA A 574 14.20 7.86 30.42
C ALA A 574 12.94 7.80 31.32
N GLU A 575 13.06 8.19 32.59
CA GLU A 575 11.97 8.19 33.56
C GLU A 575 10.93 9.27 33.26
N GLN A 576 11.35 10.38 32.64
CA GLN A 576 10.41 11.35 32.08
C GLN A 576 9.73 10.85 30.81
N GLY A 577 9.94 9.62 30.35
CA GLY A 577 9.21 9.00 29.23
C GLY A 577 9.70 9.40 27.85
N TYR A 578 10.95 9.89 27.74
CA TYR A 578 11.58 10.07 26.44
C TYR A 578 12.22 8.77 25.98
N GLY A 579 12.27 8.58 24.66
CA GLY A 579 13.11 7.57 24.06
C GLY A 579 14.58 7.99 24.16
N VAL A 580 15.48 7.10 24.56
CA VAL A 580 16.92 7.41 24.62
C VAL A 580 17.73 6.40 23.82
N ILE A 581 18.49 6.91 22.87
CA ILE A 581 19.51 6.15 22.14
C ILE A 581 20.89 6.64 22.61
N VAL A 582 21.79 5.71 22.91
CA VAL A 582 23.17 6.03 23.27
C VAL A 582 24.13 5.38 22.29
N ARG A 583 24.96 6.19 21.63
CA ARG A 583 26.05 5.72 20.79
C ARG A 583 27.34 5.59 21.60
N LEU A 584 27.98 4.42 21.53
CA LEU A 584 29.28 4.16 22.13
C LEU A 584 30.35 4.17 21.04
N ASN A 585 31.21 5.18 21.06
CA ASN A 585 32.37 5.28 20.17
C ASN A 585 33.66 5.17 20.98
N HIS A 586 34.73 4.65 20.38
CA HIS A 586 36.06 4.79 20.95
C HIS A 586 36.56 6.25 20.88
N GLY A 587 36.30 6.89 19.74
CA GLY A 587 36.70 8.25 19.43
C GLY A 587 36.06 8.73 18.13
N TYR A 588 36.68 9.76 17.57
CA TYR A 588 36.50 10.22 16.19
C TYR A 588 37.89 10.39 15.59
N HIS A 589 38.02 10.95 14.39
CA HIS A 589 39.32 11.34 13.85
C HIS A 589 40.20 12.09 14.90
N PRO A 590 41.46 11.66 15.14
CA PRO A 590 42.19 10.58 14.47
C PRO A 590 42.11 9.20 15.14
N SER A 591 41.45 9.07 16.29
CA SER A 591 41.36 7.80 17.04
C SER A 591 40.46 6.76 16.37
N GLY A 592 39.44 7.20 15.64
CA GLY A 592 38.44 6.36 15.00
C GLY A 592 37.26 5.99 15.91
N THR A 593 36.12 5.65 15.31
CA THR A 593 34.89 5.28 16.04
C THR A 593 34.98 3.90 16.69
N LEU A 594 35.87 3.05 16.16
CA LEU A 594 36.40 1.84 16.79
C LEU A 594 37.93 1.98 16.91
N PRO A 595 38.58 1.32 17.89
CA PRO A 595 40.04 1.23 17.94
C PRO A 595 40.57 0.25 16.86
N GLU A 596 41.88 0.06 16.77
CA GLU A 596 42.46 -1.01 15.96
C GLU A 596 42.00 -2.40 16.45
N SER A 597 41.85 -3.36 15.53
CA SER A 597 41.24 -4.68 15.73
C SER A 597 41.87 -5.50 16.86
N GLN A 598 43.18 -5.37 17.04
CA GLN A 598 43.92 -5.98 18.16
C GLN A 598 43.40 -5.56 19.56
N TYR A 599 42.60 -4.49 19.65
CA TYR A 599 42.03 -3.97 20.89
C TYR A 599 40.51 -4.19 21.02
N TYR A 600 39.86 -4.92 20.11
CA TYR A 600 38.41 -5.14 20.16
C TYR A 600 37.95 -5.85 21.44
N ASP A 601 38.73 -6.78 22.00
CA ASP A 601 38.37 -7.44 23.26
C ASP A 601 38.43 -6.48 24.47
N GLU A 602 39.44 -5.60 24.53
CA GLU A 602 39.53 -4.57 25.57
C GLU A 602 38.36 -3.59 25.46
N PHE A 603 38.08 -3.14 24.24
CA PHE A 603 37.02 -2.17 23.99
C PHE A 603 35.62 -2.75 24.24
N ALA A 604 35.38 -4.01 23.89
CA ALA A 604 34.15 -4.71 24.24
C ALA A 604 33.92 -4.79 25.75
N ALA A 605 34.98 -5.09 26.52
CA ALA A 605 34.91 -5.06 27.98
C ALA A 605 34.65 -3.63 28.51
N ALA A 606 35.25 -2.61 27.89
CA ALA A 606 35.03 -1.21 28.27
C ALA A 606 33.60 -0.73 27.98
N CYS A 607 33.03 -1.09 26.82
CA CYS A 607 31.62 -0.80 26.50
C CYS A 607 30.67 -1.47 27.50
N ALA A 608 30.88 -2.75 27.81
CA ALA A 608 30.06 -3.46 28.80
C ALA A 608 30.17 -2.84 30.19
N ARG A 609 31.38 -2.43 30.60
CA ARG A 609 31.62 -1.70 31.85
C ARG A 609 30.88 -0.36 31.88
N TRP A 610 30.89 0.38 30.76
CA TRP A 610 30.14 1.62 30.63
C TRP A 610 28.63 1.37 30.77
N VAL A 611 28.09 0.37 30.07
CA VAL A 611 26.67 -0.01 30.17
C VAL A 611 26.29 -0.40 31.60
N GLU A 612 27.12 -1.18 32.28
CA GLU A 612 26.93 -1.53 33.69
C GLU A 612 26.82 -0.28 34.57
N LEU A 613 27.78 0.63 34.41
CA LEU A 613 27.91 1.80 35.25
C LEU A 613 26.85 2.87 35.00
N TYR A 614 26.33 2.98 33.79
CA TYR A 614 25.42 4.08 33.44
C TYR A 614 23.97 3.62 33.24
N LEU A 615 23.75 2.43 32.68
CA LEU A 615 22.44 2.01 32.20
C LEU A 615 21.80 0.89 33.02
N LYS A 616 22.57 0.11 33.78
CA LYS A 616 22.03 -0.96 34.62
C LYS A 616 21.58 -0.43 35.97
N ARG A 617 20.34 -0.70 36.35
CA ARG A 617 19.79 -0.48 37.71
C ARG A 617 19.41 -1.81 38.34
N THR A 618 19.79 -1.98 39.61
CA THR A 618 19.50 -3.17 40.42
C THR A 618 18.25 -3.00 41.28
N ASP A 619 17.76 -1.78 41.39
CA ASP A 619 16.58 -1.37 42.16
C ASP A 619 15.31 -1.26 41.31
N LEU A 620 15.40 -1.50 40.00
CA LEU A 620 14.27 -1.63 39.08
C LEU A 620 14.29 -3.01 38.42
N SER A 621 13.10 -3.53 38.11
CA SER A 621 12.96 -4.74 37.31
C SER A 621 13.54 -4.51 35.90
N PRO A 622 14.31 -5.46 35.34
CA PRO A 622 14.77 -5.40 33.95
C PRO A 622 13.64 -5.31 32.90
N HIS A 623 12.41 -5.62 33.27
CA HIS A 623 11.24 -5.48 32.40
C HIS A 623 10.67 -4.05 32.36
N THR A 624 11.07 -3.18 33.30
CA THR A 624 10.55 -1.80 33.42
C THR A 624 11.24 -0.84 32.48
N TYR A 625 12.47 -1.14 32.06
CA TYR A 625 13.28 -0.27 31.21
C TYR A 625 14.01 -1.11 30.16
N THR A 626 14.40 -0.45 29.07
CA THR A 626 15.37 -0.98 28.12
C THR A 626 16.25 0.20 27.66
N TRP A 627 17.30 -0.07 26.90
CA TRP A 627 18.15 0.98 26.33
C TRP A 627 18.48 0.63 24.90
N THR A 628 18.34 1.59 23.99
CA THR A 628 18.80 1.43 22.61
C THR A 628 20.25 1.91 22.53
N ILE A 629 21.16 1.00 22.16
CA ILE A 629 22.59 1.26 22.14
C ILE A 629 23.10 1.12 20.71
N GLN A 630 23.68 2.18 20.17
CA GLN A 630 24.37 2.17 18.87
C GLN A 630 25.87 1.93 19.08
N ILE A 631 26.46 1.01 18.33
CA ILE A 631 27.89 0.73 18.39
C ILE A 631 28.62 1.41 17.24
N ALA A 632 29.51 2.35 17.55
CA ALA A 632 30.29 3.13 16.59
C ALA A 632 29.41 3.92 15.58
N ASN A 633 30.07 4.51 14.56
CA ASN A 633 29.43 5.31 13.52
C ASN A 633 30.22 5.25 12.22
N GLU A 634 29.52 5.24 11.09
CA GLU A 634 30.04 5.45 9.74
C GLU A 634 31.32 4.65 9.44
N GLN A 635 31.33 3.38 9.85
CA GLN A 635 32.44 2.44 9.73
C GLN A 635 32.91 2.15 8.30
N ASN A 636 32.17 2.59 7.28
CA ASN A 636 32.59 2.52 5.89
C ASN A 636 33.31 3.80 5.42
N ASN A 637 33.36 4.86 6.24
CA ASN A 637 34.03 6.12 5.97
C ASN A 637 35.44 6.10 6.56
N PRO A 638 36.52 6.07 5.74
CA PRO A 638 37.89 6.04 6.23
C PRO A 638 38.30 7.19 7.15
N SER A 639 37.56 8.31 7.16
CA SER A 639 37.79 9.41 8.10
C SER A 639 37.52 8.99 9.55
N GLU A 640 36.64 8.02 9.75
CA GLU A 640 36.23 7.48 11.06
C GLU A 640 37.03 6.25 11.49
N HIS A 641 38.05 5.86 10.72
CA HIS A 641 38.91 4.72 11.04
C HIS A 641 40.07 5.14 11.95
N PRO A 642 40.73 4.19 12.64
CA PRO A 642 41.99 4.48 13.34
C PRO A 642 43.02 5.14 12.43
N GLY A 643 43.49 6.34 12.80
CA GLY A 643 44.40 7.17 12.01
C GLY A 643 43.72 8.09 10.97
N GLY A 644 42.42 7.88 10.70
CA GLY A 644 41.64 8.62 9.71
C GLY A 644 42.08 8.42 8.26
N TYR A 645 41.53 9.22 7.35
CA TYR A 645 41.76 9.05 5.91
C TYR A 645 43.19 9.39 5.46
N GLN A 646 43.82 10.40 6.07
CA GLN A 646 45.15 10.86 5.64
C GLN A 646 46.23 9.83 5.96
N ASN A 647 46.26 9.36 7.21
CA ASN A 647 47.27 8.44 7.75
C ASN A 647 46.59 7.25 8.45
N PRO A 648 45.85 6.39 7.72
CA PRO A 648 45.14 5.27 8.32
C PRO A 648 46.14 4.32 8.98
N LYS A 649 45.82 3.90 10.20
CA LYS A 649 46.52 2.82 10.91
C LYS A 649 45.92 1.46 10.59
N GLU A 650 44.60 1.42 10.43
CA GLU A 650 43.84 0.24 10.02
C GLU A 650 42.57 0.70 9.31
N HIS A 651 42.09 -0.05 8.31
CA HIS A 651 40.76 0.19 7.75
C HIS A 651 39.73 -0.79 8.31
N ILE A 652 38.56 -0.29 8.68
CA ILE A 652 37.45 -1.10 9.16
C ILE A 652 36.71 -1.68 7.95
N THR A 653 36.96 -2.95 7.63
CA THR A 653 36.20 -3.71 6.64
C THR A 653 34.84 -4.15 7.21
N PRO A 654 33.90 -4.60 6.37
CA PRO A 654 32.63 -5.16 6.86
C PRO A 654 32.83 -6.30 7.89
N GLU A 655 33.85 -7.14 7.69
CA GLU A 655 34.16 -8.27 8.56
C GLU A 655 34.75 -7.81 9.89
N LEU A 656 35.69 -6.85 9.87
CA LEU A 656 36.28 -6.30 11.10
C LEU A 656 35.22 -5.57 11.93
N TYR A 657 34.31 -4.84 11.29
CA TYR A 657 33.20 -4.24 12.00
C TYR A 657 32.30 -5.31 12.63
N ALA A 658 31.92 -6.34 11.89
CA ALA A 658 31.09 -7.42 12.40
C ALA A 658 31.76 -8.16 13.57
N GLU A 659 33.07 -8.38 13.51
CA GLU A 659 33.86 -8.95 14.61
C GLU A 659 33.80 -8.07 15.86
N ALA A 660 34.08 -6.76 15.73
CA ALA A 660 34.01 -5.81 16.83
C ALA A 660 32.61 -5.79 17.44
N PHE A 661 31.58 -5.70 16.59
CA PHE A 661 30.18 -5.66 17.01
C PHE A 661 29.80 -6.93 17.77
N ASN A 662 30.11 -8.11 17.26
CA ASN A 662 29.80 -9.39 17.92
C ASN A 662 30.46 -9.50 19.31
N LYS A 663 31.73 -9.07 19.44
CA LYS A 663 32.44 -9.02 20.73
C LYS A 663 31.76 -8.06 21.71
N ILE A 664 31.42 -6.85 21.25
CA ILE A 664 30.74 -5.83 22.07
C ILE A 664 29.33 -6.27 22.47
N TYR A 665 28.55 -6.81 21.54
CA TYR A 665 27.22 -7.36 21.76
C TYR A 665 27.24 -8.41 22.88
N ALA A 666 28.08 -9.45 22.74
CA ALA A 666 28.17 -10.53 23.72
C ALA A 666 28.52 -10.00 25.13
N ARG A 667 29.45 -9.04 25.23
CA ARG A 667 29.84 -8.45 26.52
C ARG A 667 28.75 -7.57 27.13
N ILE A 668 28.04 -6.77 26.31
CA ILE A 668 26.92 -5.96 26.80
C ILE A 668 25.78 -6.85 27.29
N LYS A 669 25.40 -7.88 26.52
CA LYS A 669 24.29 -8.79 26.89
C LYS A 669 24.58 -9.58 28.17
N GLN A 670 25.84 -9.87 28.51
CA GLN A 670 26.22 -10.46 29.80
C GLN A 670 25.88 -9.55 30.99
N VAL A 671 25.95 -8.23 30.81
CA VAL A 671 25.74 -7.26 31.89
C VAL A 671 24.28 -6.80 31.94
N LEU A 672 23.68 -6.53 30.77
CA LEU A 672 22.33 -5.97 30.61
C LEU A 672 21.60 -6.69 29.45
N PRO A 673 21.06 -7.91 29.68
CA PRO A 673 20.45 -8.73 28.63
C PRO A 673 19.28 -8.07 27.88
N ASN A 674 18.51 -7.23 28.56
CA ASN A 674 17.34 -6.51 28.02
C ASN A 674 17.70 -5.25 27.21
N ALA A 675 18.98 -4.88 27.08
CA ALA A 675 19.41 -3.80 26.21
C ALA A 675 19.21 -4.18 24.74
N ALA A 676 18.81 -3.21 23.92
CA ALA A 676 18.73 -3.34 22.47
C ALA A 676 20.03 -2.82 21.83
N VAL A 677 20.95 -3.73 21.50
CA VAL A 677 22.24 -3.40 20.90
C VAL A 677 22.15 -3.44 19.38
N CYS A 678 22.47 -2.32 18.75
CA CYS A 678 22.29 -2.08 17.32
C CYS A 678 23.63 -1.69 16.67
N PRO A 679 23.95 -2.19 15.46
CA PRO A 679 25.13 -1.73 14.73
C PRO A 679 24.97 -0.26 14.34
N GLY A 680 26.08 0.47 14.33
CA GLY A 680 26.21 1.83 13.84
C GLY A 680 25.76 1.97 12.39
N ALA A 681 25.12 3.10 12.10
CA ALA A 681 24.80 3.44 10.73
C ALA A 681 26.08 3.59 9.90
N ILE A 682 26.02 3.09 8.67
CA ILE A 682 27.04 3.41 7.67
C ILE A 682 26.79 4.81 7.09
N ASP A 683 27.83 5.45 6.56
CA ASP A 683 27.68 6.61 5.69
C ASP A 683 26.98 6.14 4.39
N PRO A 684 25.77 6.63 4.08
CA PRO A 684 24.97 6.10 2.98
C PRO A 684 25.55 6.41 1.59
N TYR A 685 26.51 7.34 1.50
CA TYR A 685 27.06 7.83 0.23
C TYR A 685 28.58 7.67 0.12
N ASN A 686 29.27 7.20 1.15
CA ASN A 686 30.72 7.06 1.10
C ASN A 686 31.19 5.86 0.27
N SER A 687 32.08 6.13 -0.69
CA SER A 687 32.79 5.12 -1.48
C SER A 687 34.29 5.41 -1.62
N VAL A 688 34.85 6.16 -0.66
CA VAL A 688 36.26 6.56 -0.65
C VAL A 688 37.20 5.34 -0.62
N PRO A 689 38.31 5.34 -1.40
CA PRO A 689 39.25 4.22 -1.44
C PRO A 689 40.02 4.02 -0.13
N MET A 690 40.18 2.76 0.27
CA MET A 690 40.90 2.34 1.46
C MET A 690 42.38 2.07 1.12
N LYS A 691 43.27 3.03 1.45
CA LYS A 691 44.70 3.03 1.09
C LYS A 691 45.44 1.75 1.51
N LEU A 692 45.23 1.26 2.75
CA LEU A 692 45.93 0.06 3.24
C LEU A 692 45.43 -1.24 2.59
N LEU A 693 44.30 -1.19 1.87
CA LEU A 693 43.68 -2.33 1.19
C LEU A 693 43.85 -2.22 -0.32
N GLY A 694 44.99 -1.70 -0.79
CA GLY A 694 45.27 -1.55 -2.22
C GLY A 694 44.30 -0.59 -2.92
N HIS A 695 43.81 0.44 -2.22
CA HIS A 695 42.80 1.39 -2.71
C HIS A 695 41.44 0.75 -3.07
N GLN A 696 41.11 -0.40 -2.48
CA GLN A 696 39.79 -1.00 -2.61
C GLN A 696 38.68 0.00 -2.22
N ARG A 697 37.59 0.03 -2.99
CA ARG A 697 36.38 0.81 -2.71
C ARG A 697 35.23 -0.14 -2.41
N TRP A 698 34.34 0.29 -1.52
CA TRP A 698 33.10 -0.42 -1.22
C TRP A 698 31.91 0.42 -1.65
N ARG A 699 30.92 -0.21 -2.30
CA ARG A 699 29.60 0.40 -2.45
C ARG A 699 28.92 0.35 -1.07
N PRO A 700 28.26 1.43 -0.60
CA PRO A 700 27.64 1.44 0.73
C PRO A 700 26.67 0.27 0.97
N LEU A 701 25.83 -0.07 -0.02
CA LEU A 701 24.88 -1.19 0.10
C LEU A 701 25.60 -2.55 0.21
N ASP A 702 26.70 -2.75 -0.51
CA ASP A 702 27.49 -3.98 -0.44
C ASP A 702 28.20 -4.10 0.93
N TYR A 703 28.78 -2.98 1.40
CA TYR A 703 29.39 -2.92 2.74
C TYR A 703 28.35 -3.29 3.80
N PHE A 704 27.17 -2.67 3.75
CA PHE A 704 26.07 -2.91 4.67
C PHE A 704 25.64 -4.38 4.69
N GLN A 705 25.42 -4.97 3.51
CA GLN A 705 25.01 -6.37 3.42
C GLN A 705 26.08 -7.33 3.92
N LYS A 706 27.35 -7.10 3.57
CA LYS A 706 28.46 -7.96 4.00
C LYS A 706 28.70 -7.86 5.50
N MET A 707 28.59 -6.65 6.05
CA MET A 707 28.68 -6.37 7.48
C MET A 707 27.58 -7.11 8.23
N LEU A 708 26.33 -6.92 7.78
CA LEU A 708 25.19 -7.61 8.33
C LEU A 708 25.36 -9.14 8.22
N ALA A 709 25.81 -9.70 7.10
CA ALA A 709 26.04 -11.14 6.98
C ALA A 709 27.03 -11.73 8.01
N GLY A 710 28.01 -10.93 8.48
CA GLY A 710 28.96 -11.33 9.52
C GLY A 710 28.48 -11.15 10.96
N ILE A 711 27.34 -10.50 11.19
CA ILE A 711 26.78 -10.29 12.54
C ILE A 711 25.97 -11.52 12.98
N ASN A 712 26.26 -12.00 14.18
CA ASN A 712 25.63 -13.20 14.75
C ASN A 712 24.21 -12.89 15.26
N GLU A 713 24.12 -11.89 16.14
CA GLU A 713 22.89 -11.45 16.81
C GLU A 713 22.88 -9.92 16.91
N LEU A 714 21.71 -9.29 16.82
CA LEU A 714 21.50 -7.86 16.99
C LEU A 714 20.03 -7.61 17.38
N ASP A 715 19.74 -6.49 18.04
CA ASP A 715 18.39 -6.21 18.57
C ASP A 715 17.64 -5.10 17.81
N GLY A 716 18.29 -4.44 16.86
CA GLY A 716 17.74 -3.37 16.04
C GLY A 716 18.76 -2.85 15.03
N LEU A 717 18.34 -2.01 14.10
CA LEU A 717 19.22 -1.44 13.07
C LEU A 717 19.21 0.08 13.10
N ILE A 718 20.37 0.67 12.82
CA ILE A 718 20.54 2.12 12.73
C ILE A 718 20.88 2.51 11.29
N LEU A 719 20.23 3.56 10.79
CA LEU A 719 20.46 4.12 9.46
C LEU A 719 20.69 5.63 9.56
N HIS A 720 21.35 6.19 8.54
CA HIS A 720 21.40 7.63 8.30
C HIS A 720 20.67 7.95 6.99
N ALA A 721 20.02 9.11 6.92
CA ALA A 721 19.34 9.56 5.71
C ALA A 721 19.38 11.09 5.60
N TYR A 722 19.91 11.59 4.49
CA TYR A 722 20.12 13.02 4.28
C TYR A 722 19.57 13.48 2.94
N THR A 723 19.34 14.79 2.81
CA THR A 723 19.08 15.42 1.52
C THR A 723 20.24 16.31 1.11
N HIS A 724 20.53 16.36 -0.18
CA HIS A 724 21.48 17.28 -0.80
C HIS A 724 20.77 18.58 -1.16
N GLY A 725 20.17 19.23 -0.17
CA GLY A 725 19.56 20.55 -0.29
C GLY A 725 18.25 20.67 0.49
N PRO A 726 17.81 21.91 0.77
CA PRO A 726 16.63 22.18 1.60
C PRO A 726 15.29 21.91 0.89
N SER A 727 15.30 21.52 -0.39
CA SER A 727 14.04 21.35 -1.15
C SER A 727 13.15 20.27 -0.54
N LEU A 728 11.86 20.57 -0.41
CA LEU A 728 10.86 19.57 0.01
C LEU A 728 10.80 18.38 -0.96
N ALA A 729 11.07 18.62 -2.24
CA ALA A 729 11.10 17.56 -3.25
C ALA A 729 12.18 16.53 -2.95
N ALA A 730 13.32 16.94 -2.37
CA ALA A 730 14.44 16.06 -2.03
C ALA A 730 14.05 14.97 -0.99
N ILE A 731 13.02 15.20 -0.17
CA ILE A 731 12.50 14.18 0.74
C ILE A 731 11.89 12.99 -0.02
N THR A 732 11.25 13.24 -1.16
CA THR A 732 10.53 12.23 -1.97
C THR A 732 11.21 11.89 -3.29
N HIS A 733 12.36 12.50 -3.56
CA HIS A 733 13.09 12.40 -4.82
C HIS A 733 13.71 11.01 -4.99
N LEU A 734 13.56 10.42 -6.18
CA LEU A 734 14.03 9.06 -6.50
C LEU A 734 15.17 9.04 -7.55
N GLN A 735 15.79 10.18 -7.84
CA GLN A 735 16.96 10.18 -8.72
C GLN A 735 18.12 9.48 -8.02
N THR A 736 18.88 8.68 -8.76
CA THR A 736 20.10 8.06 -8.28
C THR A 736 21.33 8.89 -8.62
N PHE A 737 22.48 8.58 -8.02
CA PHE A 737 23.74 9.22 -8.44
C PHE A 737 24.08 8.86 -9.89
N GLY A 738 24.73 9.77 -10.61
CA GLY A 738 25.33 9.48 -11.91
C GLY A 738 26.66 8.73 -11.85
N ASP A 739 27.28 8.65 -10.65
CA ASP A 739 28.55 7.96 -10.42
C ASP A 739 28.38 6.43 -10.48
N ALA A 740 29.32 5.73 -11.12
CA ALA A 740 29.21 4.29 -11.33
C ALA A 740 29.14 3.46 -10.03
N MET A 741 29.72 3.93 -8.92
CA MET A 741 29.67 3.25 -7.62
C MET A 741 28.35 3.46 -6.88
N LEU A 742 27.68 4.58 -7.13
CA LEU A 742 26.45 4.98 -6.45
C LEU A 742 25.24 5.01 -7.40
N LYS A 743 25.37 4.50 -8.62
CA LYS A 743 24.31 4.52 -9.66
C LYS A 743 23.00 3.87 -9.23
N GLU A 744 23.09 2.97 -8.25
CA GLU A 744 21.94 2.30 -7.66
C GLU A 744 21.37 3.12 -6.49
N HIS A 745 22.15 3.96 -5.80
CA HIS A 745 21.75 4.72 -4.62
C HIS A 745 20.92 5.94 -4.97
N TYR A 746 19.80 6.13 -4.26
CA TYR A 746 19.06 7.39 -4.30
C TYR A 746 19.92 8.53 -3.77
N PHE A 747 19.84 9.66 -4.47
CA PHE A 747 20.65 10.83 -4.22
C PHE A 747 20.29 11.51 -2.90
N ASP A 748 19.02 11.47 -2.50
CA ASP A 748 18.50 12.18 -1.34
C ASP A 748 17.87 11.23 -0.31
N PHE A 749 16.91 11.74 0.46
CA PHE A 749 16.35 11.12 1.66
C PHE A 749 15.90 9.68 1.46
N GLN A 750 15.36 9.36 0.28
CA GLN A 750 14.81 8.03 -0.05
C GLN A 750 15.84 6.89 0.00
N THR A 751 17.14 7.17 0.11
CA THR A 751 18.19 6.16 0.26
C THR A 751 17.93 5.16 1.39
N TYR A 752 17.23 5.57 2.47
CA TYR A 752 16.91 4.65 3.59
C TYR A 752 16.14 3.42 3.09
N ARG A 753 15.27 3.55 2.09
CA ARG A 753 14.45 2.46 1.58
C ARG A 753 15.29 1.33 0.98
N GLN A 754 16.41 1.67 0.39
CA GLN A 754 17.31 0.69 -0.22
C GLN A 754 18.07 -0.10 0.84
N PHE A 755 18.48 0.57 1.91
CA PHE A 755 19.01 -0.10 3.10
C PHE A 755 17.96 -1.02 3.72
N MET A 756 16.72 -0.56 3.91
CA MET A 756 15.60 -1.38 4.41
C MET A 756 15.35 -2.62 3.54
N GLU A 757 15.50 -2.50 2.22
CA GLU A 757 15.37 -3.63 1.29
C GLU A 757 16.51 -4.64 1.46
N ARG A 758 17.73 -4.18 1.80
CA ARG A 758 18.93 -5.02 1.95
C ARG A 758 19.13 -5.63 3.33
N ILE A 759 18.26 -5.34 4.29
CA ILE A 759 18.21 -6.05 5.58
C ILE A 759 17.89 -7.53 5.33
N PRO A 760 18.72 -8.48 5.80
CA PRO A 760 18.43 -9.91 5.75
C PRO A 760 17.08 -10.29 6.35
N ALA A 761 16.44 -11.32 5.81
CA ALA A 761 15.10 -11.77 6.21
C ALA A 761 14.98 -12.01 7.73
N LYS A 762 15.99 -12.64 8.34
CA LYS A 762 16.06 -12.91 9.79
C LYS A 762 15.99 -11.66 10.70
N TRP A 763 16.14 -10.47 10.13
CA TRP A 763 16.12 -9.20 10.85
C TRP A 763 15.05 -8.22 10.36
N LYS A 764 14.13 -8.64 9.49
CA LYS A 764 13.05 -7.79 8.95
C LYS A 764 11.99 -7.40 9.99
N ASP A 765 11.94 -8.09 11.13
CA ASP A 765 11.00 -7.79 12.22
C ASP A 765 11.60 -6.91 13.33
N LEU A 766 12.91 -6.65 13.27
CA LEU A 766 13.60 -5.83 14.28
C LEU A 766 13.30 -4.33 14.09
N PRO A 767 13.37 -3.53 15.17
CA PRO A 767 13.19 -2.08 15.06
C PRO A 767 14.30 -1.41 14.26
N VAL A 768 13.94 -0.37 13.52
CA VAL A 768 14.89 0.49 12.81
C VAL A 768 14.84 1.91 13.36
N TYR A 769 15.99 2.56 13.43
CA TYR A 769 16.12 3.95 13.89
C TYR A 769 16.95 4.73 12.86
N ILE A 770 16.47 5.92 12.48
CA ILE A 770 17.27 6.86 11.69
C ILE A 770 17.86 7.88 12.66
N THR A 771 19.13 7.74 13.00
CA THR A 771 19.76 8.51 14.09
C THR A 771 20.36 9.84 13.65
N GLU A 772 20.54 10.05 12.34
CA GLU A 772 21.01 11.30 11.79
C GLU A 772 20.29 11.62 10.47
N SER A 773 19.75 12.84 10.42
CA SER A 773 19.01 13.37 9.28
C SER A 773 19.06 14.89 9.24
N ASN A 774 19.39 15.44 8.08
CA ASN A 774 19.40 16.87 7.80
C ASN A 774 19.45 17.14 6.29
N HIS A 775 19.36 18.42 5.91
CA HIS A 775 19.72 18.88 4.58
C HIS A 775 21.11 19.52 4.56
N VAL A 776 21.87 19.24 3.50
CA VAL A 776 23.18 19.84 3.22
C VAL A 776 23.18 20.39 1.79
N CYS A 777 23.51 21.68 1.62
CA CYS A 777 23.75 22.24 0.29
C CYS A 777 25.18 21.92 -0.17
N ARG A 778 25.34 21.33 -1.36
CA ARG A 778 26.65 21.14 -2.01
C ARG A 778 26.57 21.56 -3.48
N ALA A 779 27.19 22.68 -3.82
CA ALA A 779 27.04 23.39 -5.10
C ALA A 779 27.18 22.51 -6.35
N ASP A 780 28.19 21.65 -6.37
CA ASP A 780 28.71 21.13 -7.63
C ASP A 780 27.86 20.00 -8.21
N ASN A 781 26.93 19.41 -7.44
CA ASN A 781 26.12 18.26 -7.86
C ASN A 781 24.67 18.23 -7.31
N ALA A 782 24.17 19.31 -6.71
CA ALA A 782 22.86 19.34 -6.06
C ALA A 782 21.85 20.21 -6.85
N PRO A 783 21.02 19.64 -7.74
CA PRO A 783 20.07 20.40 -8.57
C PRO A 783 18.96 21.09 -7.76
N LEU A 784 18.74 20.64 -6.52
CA LEU A 784 17.74 21.14 -5.59
C LEU A 784 18.34 22.05 -4.49
N CYS A 785 19.58 22.51 -4.70
CA CYS A 785 20.29 23.40 -3.80
C CYS A 785 20.04 24.86 -4.18
N ASN A 786 19.43 25.63 -3.27
CA ASN A 786 19.11 27.04 -3.51
C ASN A 786 20.26 27.98 -3.09
N ASN A 787 21.19 27.54 -2.24
CA ASN A 787 22.38 28.32 -1.85
C ASN A 787 23.57 27.42 -1.49
N PRO A 788 24.61 27.36 -2.35
CA PRO A 788 25.77 26.50 -2.13
C PRO A 788 26.71 26.91 -0.99
N ALA A 789 26.61 28.14 -0.46
CA ALA A 789 27.42 28.59 0.67
C ALA A 789 26.95 28.03 2.02
N SER A 790 25.73 27.45 2.08
CA SER A 790 25.13 26.94 3.31
C SER A 790 25.56 25.49 3.60
N GLN A 791 26.68 25.28 4.30
CA GLN A 791 27.17 23.94 4.62
C GLN A 791 26.35 23.17 5.69
N GLY A 792 25.37 23.81 6.34
CA GLY A 792 24.49 23.20 7.34
C GLY A 792 23.03 23.63 7.17
N TRP A 793 22.19 23.37 8.17
CA TRP A 793 20.77 23.77 8.15
C TRP A 793 20.57 25.22 7.72
N THR A 794 19.68 25.45 6.77
CA THR A 794 19.12 26.77 6.51
C THR A 794 18.25 27.18 7.70
N ASN A 795 18.30 28.44 8.12
CA ASN A 795 17.50 28.92 9.26
C ASN A 795 16.10 29.36 8.80
N ASP A 796 15.38 28.48 8.11
CA ASP A 796 14.10 28.78 7.49
C ASP A 796 13.08 27.69 7.82
N ASN A 797 11.85 28.09 8.18
CA ASN A 797 10.73 27.17 8.36
C ASN A 797 10.07 26.84 7.01
N ILE A 798 10.78 26.13 6.16
CA ILE A 798 10.30 25.74 4.82
C ILE A 798 9.43 24.48 4.82
N GLY A 799 9.33 23.79 5.96
CA GLY A 799 8.56 22.55 6.11
C GLY A 799 9.35 21.28 5.82
N TRP A 800 10.69 21.36 5.73
CA TRP A 800 11.54 20.19 5.49
C TRP A 800 11.39 19.18 6.62
N VAL A 801 11.39 19.65 7.88
CA VAL A 801 11.26 18.78 9.06
C VAL A 801 9.89 18.11 9.07
N ARG A 802 8.81 18.89 8.88
CA ARG A 802 7.46 18.33 8.71
C ARG A 802 7.41 17.25 7.63
N LYS A 803 8.01 17.51 6.46
CA LYS A 803 7.97 16.59 5.32
C LYS A 803 8.75 15.30 5.57
N ALA A 804 9.91 15.39 6.22
CA ALA A 804 10.71 14.22 6.60
C ALA A 804 9.95 13.30 7.59
N TYR A 805 9.30 13.88 8.60
CA TYR A 805 8.48 13.10 9.54
C TYR A 805 7.22 12.52 8.89
N GLU A 806 6.55 13.26 8.01
CA GLU A 806 5.42 12.76 7.23
C GLU A 806 5.83 11.56 6.38
N GLU A 807 7.00 11.60 5.72
CA GLU A 807 7.52 10.50 4.91
C GLU A 807 7.77 9.23 5.72
N ILE A 808 8.39 9.34 6.90
CA ILE A 808 8.63 8.18 7.78
C ILE A 808 7.31 7.65 8.38
N ASN A 809 6.36 8.53 8.69
CA ASN A 809 5.02 8.10 9.10
C ASN A 809 4.31 7.34 7.97
N ASN A 810 4.37 7.83 6.72
CA ASN A 810 3.80 7.14 5.57
C ASN A 810 4.44 5.76 5.33
N TRP A 811 5.77 5.65 5.54
CA TRP A 811 6.45 4.37 5.54
C TRP A 811 5.87 3.42 6.60
N ASN A 812 5.74 3.86 7.85
CA ASN A 812 5.22 3.05 8.95
C ASN A 812 3.74 2.66 8.78
N GLN A 813 2.96 3.46 8.05
CA GLN A 813 1.56 3.14 7.72
C GLN A 813 1.41 2.19 6.52
N THR A 814 2.49 1.95 5.76
CA THR A 814 2.45 1.01 4.64
C THR A 814 2.35 -0.42 5.19
N PRO A 815 1.40 -1.25 4.72
CA PRO A 815 1.26 -2.62 5.19
C PRO A 815 2.55 -3.42 5.11
N TYR A 816 2.83 -4.20 6.15
CA TYR A 816 3.97 -5.12 6.29
C TYR A 816 5.36 -4.48 6.23
N THR A 817 5.49 -3.16 6.20
CA THR A 817 6.81 -2.53 6.27
C THR A 817 7.41 -2.69 7.67
N GLN A 818 8.72 -2.92 7.70
CA GLN A 818 9.51 -2.90 8.92
C GLN A 818 9.45 -1.50 9.55
N GLN A 819 9.21 -1.43 10.86
CA GLN A 819 8.85 -0.17 11.52
C GLN A 819 10.09 0.65 11.90
N ILE A 820 10.07 1.93 11.52
CA ILE A 820 11.07 2.93 11.92
C ILE A 820 10.57 3.61 13.20
N ARG A 821 11.23 3.38 14.32
CA ARG A 821 10.80 3.85 15.65
C ARG A 821 11.22 5.28 15.95
N ALA A 822 12.28 5.78 15.30
CA ALA A 822 12.77 7.15 15.47
C ALA A 822 13.35 7.72 14.17
N LEU A 823 13.11 9.01 13.93
CA LEU A 823 13.85 9.84 12.98
C LEU A 823 14.43 11.01 13.77
N LEU A 824 15.76 11.12 13.82
CA LEU A 824 16.44 12.16 14.59
C LEU A 824 17.05 13.22 13.69
N LEU A 825 16.81 14.48 14.02
CA LEU A 825 17.46 15.60 13.36
C LEU A 825 18.92 15.76 13.86
N TYR A 826 19.85 15.91 12.92
CA TYR A 826 21.27 16.16 13.21
C TYR A 826 21.58 17.66 13.09
N ARG A 827 21.85 18.43 14.14
CA ARG A 827 21.93 18.11 15.58
C ARG A 827 21.59 19.35 16.40
N TRP A 828 21.35 19.23 17.71
CA TRP A 828 20.94 20.36 18.54
C TRP A 828 22.03 21.42 18.72
N MET A 829 23.24 21.02 19.11
CA MET A 829 24.36 21.91 19.41
C MET A 829 25.69 21.33 18.91
N GLY A 830 26.72 22.16 18.75
CA GLY A 830 28.05 21.76 18.31
C GLY A 830 28.50 22.52 17.06
N ASP A 831 28.74 21.77 15.99
CA ASP A 831 29.25 22.21 14.68
C ASP A 831 28.29 23.14 13.91
N GLN A 832 28.59 23.42 12.62
CA GLN A 832 27.72 24.28 11.79
C GLN A 832 26.32 23.69 11.49
N TRP A 833 26.03 22.45 11.90
CA TRP A 833 24.73 21.77 11.76
C TRP A 833 23.89 21.87 13.04
N ARG A 834 24.27 22.70 14.00
CA ARG A 834 23.48 22.97 15.21
C ARG A 834 22.13 23.64 14.89
N ILE A 835 21.06 23.19 15.56
CA ILE A 835 19.69 23.70 15.44
C ILE A 835 19.36 24.74 16.52
N ARG A 836 20.13 24.79 17.62
CA ARG A 836 19.87 25.65 18.79
C ARG A 836 19.72 27.14 18.47
N ASP A 837 20.42 27.65 17.47
CA ASP A 837 20.35 29.05 17.02
C ASP A 837 19.54 29.22 15.72
N LYS A 838 18.79 28.20 15.31
CA LYS A 838 17.98 28.17 14.08
C LYS A 838 16.49 28.14 14.39
N ALA A 839 15.94 29.30 14.74
CA ALA A 839 14.52 29.46 15.10
C ALA A 839 13.56 28.91 14.03
N GLY A 840 13.89 29.03 12.75
CA GLY A 840 13.07 28.49 11.65
C GLY A 840 12.93 26.97 11.73
N ILE A 841 14.03 26.25 11.98
CA ILE A 841 14.03 24.78 12.11
C ILE A 841 13.35 24.34 13.40
N GLN A 842 13.55 25.07 14.51
CA GLN A 842 12.87 24.78 15.77
C GLN A 842 11.35 24.93 15.64
N GLU A 843 10.89 25.95 14.91
CA GLU A 843 9.47 26.15 14.65
C GLU A 843 8.92 25.07 13.70
N ASP A 844 9.68 24.68 12.67
CA ASP A 844 9.31 23.56 11.79
C ASP A 844 9.13 22.24 12.57
N PHE A 845 10.05 21.94 13.50
CA PHE A 845 9.96 20.80 14.41
C PHE A 845 8.71 20.85 15.32
N LYS A 846 8.44 22.01 15.94
CA LYS A 846 7.23 22.19 16.78
C LYS A 846 5.94 21.98 15.99
N GLN A 847 5.90 22.43 14.74
CA GLN A 847 4.75 22.23 13.85
C GLN A 847 4.62 20.76 13.44
N ALA A 848 5.73 20.05 13.18
CA ALA A 848 5.69 18.60 12.96
C ALA A 848 5.08 17.85 14.15
N MET A 849 5.39 18.27 15.38
CA MET A 849 4.82 17.71 16.60
C MET A 849 3.32 17.98 16.81
N HIS A 850 2.67 18.81 15.99
CA HIS A 850 1.21 18.88 15.98
C HIS A 850 0.57 17.55 15.53
N HIS A 851 1.27 16.77 14.71
CA HIS A 851 0.81 15.47 14.24
C HIS A 851 1.12 14.34 15.22
N ASP A 852 0.27 13.30 15.24
CA ASP A 852 0.45 12.12 16.09
C ASP A 852 1.15 10.98 15.33
N TYR A 853 2.42 11.20 14.98
CA TYR A 853 3.20 10.20 14.24
C TYR A 853 3.84 9.19 15.18
N ARG A 854 3.36 7.95 15.10
CA ARG A 854 3.80 6.83 15.93
C ARG A 854 4.17 5.62 15.08
N TRP A 855 5.14 4.85 15.56
CA TRP A 855 5.38 3.51 15.01
C TRP A 855 4.28 2.54 15.47
N ARG A 856 4.13 1.41 14.76
CA ARG A 856 3.03 0.47 14.99
C ARG A 856 3.55 -0.85 15.55
N THR A 857 2.75 -1.48 16.40
CA THR A 857 3.06 -2.75 17.07
C THR A 857 1.96 -3.77 16.83
N ALA A 858 2.29 -5.06 16.83
CA ALA A 858 1.27 -6.11 16.71
C ALA A 858 0.35 -6.11 17.95
N PRO A 859 -0.95 -6.47 17.82
CA PRO A 859 -1.88 -6.50 18.96
C PRO A 859 -1.38 -7.35 20.14
N GLN A 860 -0.67 -8.45 19.87
CA GLN A 860 -0.12 -9.36 20.88
C GLN A 860 1.19 -8.88 21.54
N MET A 861 1.86 -7.86 20.98
CA MET A 861 3.02 -7.25 21.63
C MET A 861 2.64 -6.41 22.86
N GLN A 862 1.34 -6.29 23.18
CA GLN A 862 0.85 -5.71 24.43
C GLN A 862 1.23 -6.54 25.68
N ALA A 863 1.76 -7.76 25.53
CA ALA A 863 2.00 -8.68 26.67
C ALA A 863 3.38 -9.35 26.72
N VAL A 864 4.36 -8.97 25.89
CA VAL A 864 5.70 -9.58 25.94
C VAL A 864 6.69 -8.62 26.59
N ALA A 865 6.75 -8.72 27.91
CA ALA A 865 7.92 -8.39 28.71
C ALA A 865 9.19 -8.86 27.99
N PHE A 866 10.20 -7.99 27.88
CA PHE A 866 11.57 -8.37 27.48
C PHE A 866 12.14 -9.34 28.53
N SER A 867 11.74 -10.60 28.48
CA SER A 867 12.40 -11.65 29.24
C SER A 867 13.75 -11.91 28.58
N ALA A 868 14.81 -11.67 29.34
CA ALA A 868 16.03 -12.43 29.15
C ALA A 868 15.64 -13.92 29.14
N PRO A 869 16.18 -14.76 28.24
CA PRO A 869 15.89 -16.19 28.29
C PRO A 869 16.37 -16.71 29.65
N GLY A 870 15.39 -17.02 30.51
CA GLY A 870 15.62 -17.73 31.76
C GLY A 870 16.10 -19.13 31.41
N MET A 871 17.23 -19.52 31.98
CA MET A 871 17.56 -20.93 32.16
C MET A 871 16.47 -21.55 33.04
N GLU A 872 15.50 -22.24 32.43
CA GLU A 872 14.78 -23.33 33.08
C GLU A 872 14.82 -24.55 32.17
N THR A 873 15.35 -25.61 32.75
CA THR A 873 15.42 -26.95 32.19
C THR A 873 14.01 -27.51 32.02
N PHE A 874 13.57 -27.69 30.78
CA PHE A 874 12.42 -28.53 30.45
C PHE A 874 12.88 -29.66 29.53
N GLU A 875 12.57 -30.89 29.92
CA GLU A 875 12.73 -32.08 29.09
C GLU A 875 11.80 -31.97 27.86
N PRO A 876 12.22 -32.50 26.69
CA PRO A 876 11.52 -32.23 25.44
C PRO A 876 10.46 -33.30 25.13
N GLU A 877 9.19 -32.89 25.03
CA GLU A 877 8.19 -33.56 24.20
C GLU A 877 7.63 -32.60 23.15
N GLU A 878 8.16 -32.77 21.93
CA GLU A 878 7.53 -32.64 20.60
C GLU A 878 6.70 -31.38 20.24
N GLU A 879 7.42 -30.34 19.82
CA GLU A 879 6.93 -29.40 18.78
C GLU A 879 7.17 -29.98 17.37
N ARG A 880 6.11 -30.01 16.56
CA ARG A 880 6.14 -30.32 15.13
C ARG A 880 6.93 -29.26 14.37
N SER A 881 8.24 -29.50 14.25
CA SER A 881 9.12 -28.87 13.28
C SER A 881 8.89 -29.46 11.88
N GLY A 882 8.70 -28.58 10.89
CA GLY A 882 8.97 -28.95 9.50
C GLY A 882 10.48 -29.08 9.35
N THR A 883 10.99 -30.31 9.41
CA THR A 883 12.41 -30.61 9.60
C THR A 883 13.24 -30.33 8.33
N LEU A 884 14.27 -29.50 8.51
CA LEU A 884 15.49 -29.53 7.69
C LEU A 884 15.95 -30.99 7.57
N SER A 885 16.01 -31.51 6.34
CA SER A 885 16.64 -32.80 6.04
C SER A 885 17.58 -32.61 4.85
N ASP A 886 18.72 -33.29 4.86
CA ASP A 886 19.63 -33.27 3.73
C ASP A 886 18.99 -33.95 2.51
N ASN A 887 19.33 -33.49 1.31
CA ASN A 887 18.98 -34.21 0.08
C ASN A 887 19.93 -35.40 -0.10
N LEU A 888 19.51 -36.58 0.39
CA LEU A 888 20.36 -37.78 0.36
C LEU A 888 20.57 -38.30 -1.07
N GLN A 889 19.84 -37.80 -2.08
CA GLN A 889 20.04 -38.17 -3.48
C GLN A 889 21.34 -37.62 -4.08
N GLN A 890 22.08 -36.76 -3.35
CA GLN A 890 23.46 -36.42 -3.71
C GLN A 890 24.41 -37.63 -3.60
N ILE A 891 24.00 -38.69 -2.89
CA ILE A 891 24.74 -39.94 -2.78
C ILE A 891 24.45 -40.80 -4.01
N TRP A 892 25.49 -41.07 -4.79
CA TRP A 892 25.38 -41.84 -6.01
C TRP A 892 24.94 -43.28 -5.72
N GLY A 893 23.88 -43.70 -6.41
CA GLY A 893 23.17 -44.98 -6.22
C GLY A 893 21.98 -44.89 -5.26
N LEU A 894 21.81 -43.80 -4.52
CA LEU A 894 20.68 -43.56 -3.61
C LEU A 894 19.58 -42.77 -4.32
N GLY A 895 18.59 -43.47 -4.88
CA GLY A 895 17.43 -42.85 -5.53
C GLY A 895 16.33 -42.44 -4.56
N ALA A 896 15.35 -41.65 -5.03
CA ALA A 896 14.23 -41.11 -4.24
C ALA A 896 13.50 -42.14 -3.35
N LYS A 897 13.32 -43.38 -3.81
CA LYS A 897 12.71 -44.45 -3.01
C LYS A 897 13.58 -44.87 -1.81
N SER A 898 14.91 -44.94 -2.01
CA SER A 898 15.84 -45.26 -0.92
C SER A 898 15.93 -44.12 0.08
N GLU A 899 15.92 -42.86 -0.40
CA GLU A 899 15.88 -41.68 0.46
C GLU A 899 14.62 -41.67 1.33
N ALA A 900 13.45 -41.90 0.74
CA ALA A 900 12.18 -41.91 1.47
C ALA A 900 12.17 -42.97 2.58
N LEU A 901 12.69 -44.17 2.29
CA LEU A 901 12.79 -45.26 3.27
C LEU A 901 13.80 -44.95 4.37
N LEU A 902 14.97 -44.40 4.03
CA LEU A 902 15.97 -43.99 5.02
C LEU A 902 15.46 -42.88 5.94
N LYS A 903 14.76 -41.88 5.38
CA LYS A 903 14.13 -40.81 6.16
C LYS A 903 13.00 -41.35 7.05
N ALA A 904 12.20 -42.30 6.56
CA ALA A 904 11.19 -42.99 7.36
C ALA A 904 11.82 -43.78 8.52
N SER A 905 13.05 -44.29 8.37
CA SER A 905 13.84 -44.92 9.42
C SER A 905 14.69 -43.94 10.25
N GLY A 906 14.45 -42.63 10.16
CA GLY A 906 15.11 -41.61 10.98
C GLY A 906 16.46 -41.09 10.46
N VAL A 907 16.90 -41.54 9.29
CA VAL A 907 18.13 -41.08 8.63
C VAL A 907 17.81 -39.88 7.74
N ASN A 908 17.88 -38.69 8.33
CA ASN A 908 17.50 -37.41 7.72
C ASN A 908 18.71 -36.58 7.23
N PHE A 909 19.92 -36.88 7.69
CA PHE A 909 21.14 -36.11 7.41
C PHE A 909 22.30 -36.96 6.88
N PHE A 910 23.19 -36.38 6.09
CA PHE A 910 24.42 -37.01 5.58
C PHE A 910 25.30 -37.53 6.72
N LYS A 911 25.37 -36.81 7.84
CA LYS A 911 26.15 -37.23 9.02
C LYS A 911 25.63 -38.53 9.62
N GLN A 912 24.32 -38.75 9.61
CA GLN A 912 23.70 -39.98 10.11
C GLN A 912 23.99 -41.14 9.16
N LEU A 913 23.75 -40.94 7.85
CA LEU A 913 24.05 -41.95 6.84
C LEU A 913 25.55 -42.30 6.79
N GLY A 914 26.42 -41.32 7.03
CA GLY A 914 27.88 -41.48 7.04
C GLY A 914 28.43 -42.25 8.24
N ALA A 915 27.68 -42.33 9.33
CA ALA A 915 28.03 -43.09 10.53
C ALA A 915 27.59 -44.56 10.46
N MET A 916 26.76 -44.92 9.49
CA MET A 916 26.24 -46.28 9.33
C MET A 916 27.19 -47.17 8.53
N SER A 917 27.12 -48.47 8.79
CA SER A 917 27.72 -49.51 7.96
C SER A 917 26.80 -49.88 6.77
N PRO A 918 27.35 -50.39 5.66
CA PRO A 918 26.55 -50.91 4.55
C PRO A 918 25.56 -52.01 4.94
N ALA A 919 25.85 -52.79 5.99
CA ALA A 919 24.98 -53.84 6.48
C ALA A 919 23.75 -53.26 7.19
N GLU A 920 23.92 -52.22 8.01
CA GLU A 920 22.81 -51.52 8.68
C GLU A 920 21.88 -50.84 7.67
N ILE A 921 22.45 -50.19 6.65
CA ILE A 921 21.66 -49.59 5.56
C ILE A 921 20.86 -50.65 4.80
N LYS A 922 21.47 -51.80 4.48
CA LYS A 922 20.74 -52.91 3.84
C LYS A 922 19.64 -53.48 4.73
N GLY A 923 19.88 -53.57 6.04
CA GLY A 923 18.89 -54.01 7.02
C GLY A 923 17.66 -53.11 7.02
N LEU A 924 17.87 -51.79 7.18
CA LEU A 924 16.77 -50.80 7.19
C LEU A 924 15.93 -50.83 5.90
N LEU A 925 16.58 -50.95 4.73
CA LEU A 925 15.86 -51.01 3.47
C LEU A 925 15.12 -52.36 3.29
N ALA A 926 15.70 -53.46 3.79
CA ALA A 926 15.10 -54.80 3.72
C ALA A 926 13.87 -54.96 4.62
N GLU A 927 13.81 -54.27 5.76
CA GLU A 927 12.63 -54.22 6.64
C GLU A 927 11.38 -53.70 5.90
N SER A 928 11.58 -52.87 4.88
CA SER A 928 10.53 -52.35 4.00
C SER A 928 10.32 -53.16 2.71
N GLY A 929 10.89 -54.37 2.63
CA GLY A 929 10.85 -55.24 1.44
C GLY A 929 11.61 -54.71 0.23
N PHE A 930 12.50 -53.72 0.42
CA PHE A 930 13.25 -53.08 -0.65
C PHE A 930 14.73 -53.50 -0.62
N HIS A 931 15.13 -54.31 -1.60
CA HIS A 931 16.50 -54.81 -1.68
C HIS A 931 17.33 -53.99 -2.67
N VAL A 932 18.34 -53.27 -2.15
CA VAL A 932 19.33 -52.57 -2.97
C VAL A 932 20.61 -53.42 -3.04
N PRO A 933 21.06 -53.85 -4.24
CA PRO A 933 22.20 -54.75 -4.37
C PRO A 933 23.51 -54.10 -3.89
N TYR A 934 23.63 -52.78 -4.02
CA TYR A 934 24.88 -52.06 -3.78
C TYR A 934 24.67 -50.76 -2.96
N VAL A 935 25.14 -50.74 -1.71
CA VAL A 935 25.12 -49.56 -0.82
C VAL A 935 26.49 -49.26 -0.19
N ALA A 936 27.54 -50.00 -0.59
CA ALA A 936 28.80 -50.02 0.14
C ALA A 936 29.55 -48.68 0.15
N THR A 937 29.30 -47.81 -0.81
CA THR A 937 29.89 -46.48 -0.90
C THR A 937 29.04 -45.37 -0.28
N TRP A 938 27.80 -45.66 0.14
CA TRP A 938 26.89 -44.61 0.64
C TRP A 938 27.40 -43.93 1.91
N PRO A 939 27.96 -44.65 2.91
CA PRO A 939 28.51 -43.98 4.09
C PRO A 939 29.70 -43.07 3.78
N GLU A 940 30.58 -43.49 2.88
CA GLU A 940 31.77 -42.71 2.50
C GLU A 940 31.38 -41.42 1.76
N GLN A 941 30.50 -41.54 0.76
CA GLN A 941 29.97 -40.40 0.04
C GLN A 941 29.21 -39.45 0.97
N ALA A 942 28.48 -39.98 1.96
CA ALA A 942 27.76 -39.17 2.93
C ALA A 942 28.71 -38.44 3.90
N ARG A 943 29.86 -39.02 4.26
CA ARG A 943 30.89 -38.30 5.04
C ARG A 943 31.50 -37.16 4.26
N LEU A 944 31.78 -37.34 2.97
CA LEU A 944 32.29 -36.27 2.09
C LEU A 944 31.24 -35.15 1.90
N ALA A 945 29.97 -35.52 1.66
CA ALA A 945 28.88 -34.57 1.57
C ALA A 945 28.66 -33.78 2.88
N ALA A 946 28.72 -34.46 4.04
CA ALA A 946 28.60 -33.82 5.35
C ALA A 946 29.78 -32.87 5.67
N ALA A 947 30.96 -33.13 5.12
CA ALA A 947 32.15 -32.29 5.26
C ALA A 947 32.19 -31.12 4.25
N GLY A 948 31.25 -31.07 3.30
CA GLY A 948 31.24 -30.07 2.22
C GLY A 948 32.30 -30.30 1.14
N ASP A 949 32.94 -31.48 1.10
CA ASP A 949 33.98 -31.82 0.13
C ASP A 949 33.39 -32.30 -1.20
N GLN A 950 32.94 -31.35 -2.01
CA GLN A 950 32.31 -31.58 -3.32
C GLN A 950 33.31 -32.13 -4.36
N GLU A 951 34.61 -31.90 -4.19
CA GLU A 951 35.64 -32.39 -5.11
C GLU A 951 35.97 -33.85 -4.82
N GLY A 952 36.18 -34.21 -3.55
CA GLY A 952 36.36 -35.60 -3.13
C GLY A 952 35.14 -36.46 -3.45
N LEU A 953 33.92 -35.92 -3.26
CA LEU A 953 32.68 -36.62 -3.63
C LEU A 953 32.61 -36.93 -5.13
N ARG A 954 32.95 -35.96 -5.99
CA ARG A 954 32.97 -36.16 -7.45
C ARG A 954 34.05 -37.15 -7.90
N GLN A 955 35.24 -37.10 -7.31
CA GLN A 955 36.32 -38.05 -7.63
C GLN A 955 35.92 -39.48 -7.25
N LEU A 956 35.37 -39.68 -6.05
CA LEU A 956 34.89 -41.00 -5.60
C LEU A 956 33.78 -41.55 -6.50
N GLN A 957 32.88 -40.68 -6.99
CA GLN A 957 31.82 -41.05 -7.93
C GLN A 957 32.36 -41.35 -9.33
N GLN A 958 33.46 -40.70 -9.76
CA GLN A 958 34.09 -40.91 -11.06
C GLN A 958 35.01 -42.13 -11.11
N GLU A 959 35.74 -42.47 -10.03
CA GLU A 959 36.63 -43.64 -9.98
C GLU A 959 35.89 -44.97 -10.19
N ARG A 960 34.60 -45.03 -9.83
CA ARG A 960 33.77 -46.22 -10.06
C ARG A 960 33.33 -46.43 -11.51
N PHE A 961 33.39 -45.44 -12.38
CA PHE A 961 33.17 -45.65 -13.82
C PHE A 961 34.29 -46.47 -14.50
N ARG A 962 35.37 -46.79 -13.79
CA ARG A 962 36.49 -47.60 -14.31
C ARG A 962 36.47 -49.08 -13.88
N VAL A 963 35.52 -49.53 -13.05
CA VAL A 963 35.42 -50.94 -12.66
C VAL A 963 33.97 -51.43 -12.76
N LYS A 964 33.69 -52.01 -13.94
CA LYS A 964 32.50 -52.76 -14.41
C LYS A 964 31.22 -51.96 -14.67
#